data_AF-A0A838VJ82-F1
#
_entry.id   AF-A0A838VJ82-F1
#
_cell.length_a   1.000
_cell.length_b   1.000
_cell.length_c   1.000
_cell.angle_alpha   90.00
_cell.angle_beta   90.00
_cell.angle_gamma   90.00
#
_symmetry.space_group_name_H-M   'P 1'
#
loop_
_entity.id
_entity.type
_entity.pdbx_description
1 polymer ?
#
loop_
_entity_poly.entity_id
_entity_poly.type
_entity_poly.pdbx_seq_one_letter_code
_entity_poly.pdbx_strand_id
1 'polypeptide(L)'
;MMQDTINQFKNKLFIFSVGLGLVSCFAWFNPNTNIKNLSKIALGFSLASLAIGEISSSMAVTAANKFKQETDDVLRQNMAEAKEQARKLQSNIDALTHSVDKISIELSQALKEKEQLKFQITESSISLVSQHKKLEVATALINDLKLKLRDVGRFSTDEAHKMVRDTYNRCVRKLEAHIGSLMRNYSPIADDFNDILIEIDKFRSRYSQKLNEYDNITAFNELIDIGLDMQEKIINGCIELRVKGQTLAIRYLNELTDNQKTLLDNSVGYGQYESDVTNLIDHTKKTIQELKDENESEVRAVANDWLSANNQHIYNYTVNYSQLIEDGKEAIAALIKRDSLIAELQAKIEDLEKPWTFAGTIDYAMAGNSIISFYHLAYGYILDAIAWQETETGYTLTFNTVRNKVYLTADMLHDKDNRPQLAGLTNSLQLPTFTPNYQSGLMVLEVITRKPPKKQFNEKDISKLWRTSDKFEEIVKNWSRIRITGGSESGKSPTAENIACVILKYRPGTAKLYNPQHNSQKNYWSIPVIGSSHKESEKAIAALALQIDARSNGTESREVFELSLFDEIDSTMSHTHGKKSDIGGNVNFIIKQASHQNLGAIFIGQNANVSEYPGMERSDWNSAVNIHIGINANDALTNTNVLTTSESERLKEKVAKLIAFCASKNEELGLDDKHDINAYRFALVMEPSKQPYFIELPAYGVFSDDSVPTISVREAGREQAGEALKAGLDGSNTDSTVAGIRQDLGYVGLTCPKCQIGTLALDGKSKGVNYYICGQCEKKTSENVLRKQNSHID
;
A
#
# COMPACT_ATOMS: atom_id res chain seq x y z
N MET A 1 10.11 -1.76 -75.78
CA MET A 1 11.37 -2.53 -75.99
C MET A 1 11.15 -3.84 -76.72
N MET A 2 10.56 -4.90 -76.13
CA MET A 2 10.40 -6.19 -76.82
C MET A 2 9.52 -6.12 -78.11
N GLN A 3 8.50 -5.26 -78.10
CA GLN A 3 7.60 -5.04 -79.25
C GLN A 3 8.28 -4.31 -80.41
N ASP A 4 9.22 -3.41 -80.10
CA ASP A 4 10.00 -2.69 -81.11
C ASP A 4 11.00 -3.61 -81.79
N THR A 5 11.61 -4.53 -81.04
CA THR A 5 12.54 -5.54 -81.59
C THR A 5 11.80 -6.51 -82.53
N ILE A 6 10.59 -6.94 -82.17
CA ILE A 6 9.74 -7.81 -83.00
C ILE A 6 9.29 -7.07 -84.27
N ASN A 7 8.89 -5.79 -84.16
CA ASN A 7 8.49 -4.99 -85.31
C ASN A 7 9.65 -4.68 -86.26
N GLN A 8 10.86 -4.44 -85.73
CA GLN A 8 12.07 -4.30 -86.54
C GLN A 8 12.43 -5.59 -87.29
N PHE A 9 12.27 -6.75 -86.64
CA PHE A 9 12.51 -8.04 -87.29
C PHE A 9 11.46 -8.31 -88.40
N LYS A 10 10.18 -8.03 -88.14
CA LYS A 10 9.09 -8.11 -89.13
C LYS A 10 9.33 -7.20 -90.33
N ASN A 11 9.72 -5.95 -90.11
CA ASN A 11 10.01 -5.01 -91.20
C ASN A 11 11.21 -5.47 -92.04
N LYS A 12 12.27 -6.01 -91.42
CA LYS A 12 13.42 -6.54 -92.15
C LYS A 12 13.06 -7.78 -92.99
N LEU A 13 12.28 -8.70 -92.44
CA LEU A 13 11.81 -9.90 -93.16
C LEU A 13 10.85 -9.55 -94.29
N PHE A 14 9.94 -8.59 -94.07
CA PHE A 14 9.01 -8.12 -95.09
C PHE A 14 9.73 -7.39 -96.23
N ILE A 15 10.68 -6.51 -95.92
CA ILE A 15 11.49 -5.82 -96.95
C ILE A 15 12.31 -6.84 -97.75
N PHE A 16 12.89 -7.85 -97.09
CA PHE A 16 13.64 -8.91 -97.74
C PHE A 16 12.74 -9.79 -98.64
N SER A 17 11.55 -10.17 -98.19
CA SER A 17 10.60 -10.98 -98.97
C SER A 17 10.00 -10.21 -100.15
N VAL A 18 9.69 -8.93 -99.98
CA VAL A 18 9.20 -8.04 -101.05
C VAL A 18 10.32 -7.76 -102.07
N GLY A 19 11.55 -7.55 -101.62
CA GLY A 19 12.71 -7.38 -102.49
C GLY A 19 12.97 -8.61 -103.37
N LEU A 20 12.95 -9.81 -102.79
CA LEU A 20 13.04 -11.06 -103.54
C LEU A 20 11.84 -11.29 -104.48
N GLY A 21 10.63 -10.96 -104.03
CA GLY A 21 9.40 -11.01 -104.83
C GLY A 21 9.47 -10.11 -106.07
N LEU A 22 9.88 -8.85 -105.91
CA LEU A 22 9.98 -7.90 -107.02
C LEU A 22 11.09 -8.28 -108.02
N VAL A 23 12.26 -8.73 -107.53
CA VAL A 23 13.33 -9.24 -108.40
C VAL A 23 12.86 -10.49 -109.18
N SER A 24 12.07 -11.35 -108.55
CA SER A 24 11.51 -12.54 -109.20
C SER A 24 10.44 -12.23 -110.26
N CYS A 25 9.64 -11.17 -110.06
CA CYS A 25 8.66 -10.69 -111.05
C CYS A 25 9.34 -10.07 -112.29
N PHE A 26 10.41 -9.29 -112.11
CA PHE A 26 11.18 -8.76 -113.24
C PHE A 26 11.92 -9.87 -114.01
N ALA A 27 12.42 -10.89 -113.32
CA ALA A 27 13.07 -12.06 -113.90
C ALA A 27 12.11 -12.96 -114.71
N TRP A 28 10.81 -12.96 -114.42
CA TRP A 28 9.80 -13.78 -115.12
C TRP A 28 9.60 -13.36 -116.59
N PHE A 29 9.80 -12.07 -116.90
CA PHE A 29 9.72 -11.51 -118.25
C PHE A 29 11.07 -11.54 -118.99
N ASN A 30 12.13 -12.03 -118.36
CA ASN A 30 13.44 -12.14 -118.99
C ASN A 30 13.48 -13.39 -119.92
N PRO A 31 13.97 -13.28 -121.17
CA PRO A 31 13.97 -14.41 -122.11
C PRO A 31 14.92 -15.57 -121.73
N ASN A 32 15.79 -15.40 -120.73
CA ASN A 32 16.70 -16.45 -120.27
C ASN A 32 16.01 -17.45 -119.32
N THR A 33 15.98 -18.74 -119.71
CA THR A 33 15.31 -19.83 -118.98
C THR A 33 15.92 -20.16 -117.62
N ASN A 34 17.23 -19.96 -117.42
CA ASN A 34 17.87 -20.20 -116.11
C ASN A 34 17.43 -19.17 -115.06
N ILE A 35 17.17 -17.93 -115.49
CA ILE A 35 16.70 -16.84 -114.63
C ILE A 35 15.24 -17.08 -114.19
N LYS A 36 14.42 -17.71 -115.04
CA LYS A 36 13.02 -18.07 -114.71
C LYS A 36 12.88 -19.21 -113.69
N ASN A 37 13.84 -20.13 -113.62
CA ASN A 37 13.81 -21.20 -112.62
C ASN A 37 14.29 -20.70 -111.25
N LEU A 38 15.31 -19.82 -111.23
CA LEU A 38 15.76 -19.16 -110.01
C LEU A 38 14.65 -18.29 -109.39
N SER A 39 13.85 -17.62 -110.23
CA SER A 39 12.75 -16.76 -109.77
C SER A 39 11.60 -17.56 -109.14
N LYS A 40 11.28 -18.76 -109.64
CA LYS A 40 10.28 -19.66 -109.02
C LYS A 40 10.68 -20.15 -107.63
N ILE A 41 11.96 -20.48 -107.44
CA ILE A 41 12.50 -20.91 -106.13
C ILE A 41 12.48 -19.73 -105.15
N ALA A 42 12.87 -18.53 -105.60
CA ALA A 42 12.83 -17.31 -104.79
C ALA A 42 11.40 -16.93 -104.35
N LEU A 43 10.41 -17.11 -105.22
CA LEU A 43 8.98 -16.91 -104.91
C LEU A 43 8.44 -17.93 -103.92
N GLY A 44 8.87 -19.20 -104.03
CA GLY A 44 8.52 -20.24 -103.06
C GLY A 44 9.08 -19.97 -101.67
N PHE A 45 10.33 -19.52 -101.58
CA PHE A 45 10.95 -19.13 -100.31
C PHE A 45 10.33 -17.88 -99.69
N SER A 46 9.95 -16.88 -100.50
CA SER A 46 9.32 -15.66 -99.98
C SER A 46 7.95 -15.95 -99.35
N LEU A 47 7.12 -16.77 -99.99
CA LEU A 47 5.81 -17.16 -99.47
C LEU A 47 5.90 -18.03 -98.20
N ALA A 48 6.84 -18.99 -98.14
CA ALA A 48 7.05 -19.82 -96.96
C ALA A 48 7.57 -19.00 -95.75
N SER A 49 8.46 -18.04 -95.98
CA SER A 49 9.00 -17.17 -94.93
C SER A 49 7.94 -16.21 -94.34
N LEU A 50 6.99 -15.75 -95.15
CA LEU A 50 5.84 -14.96 -94.70
C LEU A 50 4.91 -15.78 -93.80
N ALA A 51 4.57 -17.01 -94.21
CA ALA A 51 3.67 -17.87 -93.45
C ALA A 51 4.24 -18.28 -92.08
N ILE A 52 5.54 -18.63 -92.03
CA ILE A 52 6.21 -19.00 -90.77
C ILE A 52 6.31 -17.77 -89.83
N GLY A 53 6.58 -16.58 -90.36
CA GLY A 53 6.63 -15.34 -89.59
C GLY A 53 5.28 -14.93 -89.00
N GLU A 54 4.18 -15.20 -89.70
CA GLU A 54 2.83 -14.87 -89.24
C GLU A 54 2.38 -15.77 -88.08
N ILE A 55 2.60 -17.09 -88.20
CA ILE A 55 2.26 -18.08 -87.16
C ILE A 55 3.07 -17.85 -85.87
N SER A 56 4.39 -17.69 -86.00
CA SER A 56 5.28 -17.49 -84.84
C SER A 56 5.00 -16.15 -84.13
N SER A 57 4.64 -15.10 -84.88
CA SER A 57 4.27 -13.82 -84.27
C SER A 57 2.89 -13.84 -83.60
N SER A 58 1.93 -14.60 -84.13
CA SER A 58 0.60 -14.77 -83.54
C SER A 58 0.68 -15.45 -82.17
N MET A 59 1.48 -16.51 -82.05
CA MET A 59 1.70 -17.19 -80.75
C MET A 59 2.42 -16.29 -79.74
N ALA A 60 3.43 -15.53 -80.17
CA ALA A 60 4.16 -14.60 -79.30
C ALA A 60 3.27 -13.44 -78.81
N VAL A 61 2.40 -12.90 -79.65
CA VAL A 61 1.44 -11.83 -79.28
C VAL A 61 0.38 -12.37 -78.33
N THR A 62 -0.10 -13.60 -78.54
CA THR A 62 -1.11 -14.22 -77.65
C THR A 62 -0.54 -14.49 -76.25
N ALA A 63 0.71 -14.98 -76.17
CA ALA A 63 1.40 -15.18 -74.89
C ALA A 63 1.72 -13.86 -74.18
N ALA A 64 2.16 -12.83 -74.92
CA ALA A 64 2.43 -11.50 -74.36
C ALA A 64 1.15 -10.80 -73.85
N ASN A 65 0.04 -10.95 -74.55
CA ASN A 65 -1.25 -10.40 -74.12
C ASN A 65 -1.77 -11.09 -72.86
N LYS A 66 -1.63 -12.42 -72.75
CA LYS A 66 -2.01 -13.17 -71.55
C LYS A 66 -1.18 -12.76 -70.33
N PHE A 67 0.14 -12.63 -70.49
CA PHE A 67 1.03 -12.18 -69.42
C PHE A 67 0.74 -10.74 -68.99
N LYS A 68 0.45 -9.84 -69.93
CA LYS A 68 0.04 -8.47 -69.64
C LYS A 68 -1.28 -8.42 -68.85
N GLN A 69 -2.25 -9.25 -69.23
CA GLN A 69 -3.54 -9.31 -68.56
C GLN A 69 -3.43 -9.84 -67.13
N GLU A 70 -2.66 -10.91 -66.91
CA GLU A 70 -2.34 -11.42 -65.56
C GLU A 70 -1.58 -10.39 -64.70
N THR A 71 -0.65 -9.64 -65.31
CA THR A 71 0.10 -8.59 -64.60
C THR A 71 -0.80 -7.40 -64.23
N ASP A 72 -1.67 -6.95 -65.15
CA ASP A 72 -2.61 -5.85 -64.92
C ASP A 72 -3.66 -6.22 -63.85
N ASP A 73 -4.10 -7.47 -63.79
CA ASP A 73 -5.05 -7.96 -62.78
C ASP A 73 -4.42 -8.01 -61.37
N VAL A 74 -3.17 -8.49 -61.25
CA VAL A 74 -2.42 -8.45 -59.98
C VAL A 74 -2.18 -7.00 -59.52
N LEU A 75 -1.88 -6.09 -60.46
CA LEU A 75 -1.64 -4.69 -60.14
C LEU A 75 -2.91 -3.97 -59.68
N ARG A 76 -4.07 -4.31 -60.27
CA ARG A 76 -5.39 -3.83 -59.83
C ARG A 76 -5.76 -4.35 -58.45
N GLN A 77 -5.49 -5.63 -58.16
CA GLN A 77 -5.76 -6.21 -56.85
C GLN A 77 -4.90 -5.52 -55.77
N ASN A 78 -3.59 -5.38 -55.99
CA ASN A 78 -2.70 -4.70 -55.07
C ASN A 78 -3.08 -3.22 -54.87
N MET A 79 -3.50 -2.51 -55.92
CA MET A 79 -3.99 -1.14 -55.78
C MET A 79 -5.31 -1.05 -55.01
N ALA A 80 -6.22 -2.01 -55.16
CA ALA A 80 -7.46 -2.06 -54.39
C ALA A 80 -7.19 -2.30 -52.90
N GLU A 81 -6.29 -3.23 -52.58
CA GLU A 81 -5.85 -3.51 -51.21
C GLU A 81 -5.13 -2.30 -50.57
N ALA A 82 -4.23 -1.64 -51.32
CA ALA A 82 -3.56 -0.43 -50.85
C ALA A 82 -4.55 0.73 -50.61
N LYS A 83 -5.57 0.88 -51.46
CA LYS A 83 -6.61 1.90 -51.30
C LYS A 83 -7.51 1.64 -50.10
N GLU A 84 -7.80 0.38 -49.82
CA GLU A 84 -8.56 -0.04 -48.63
C GLU A 84 -7.74 0.17 -47.34
N GLN A 85 -6.46 -0.14 -47.35
CA GLN A 85 -5.55 0.17 -46.24
C GLN A 85 -5.45 1.68 -46.00
N ALA A 86 -5.32 2.48 -47.06
CA ALA A 86 -5.30 3.94 -46.95
C ALA A 86 -6.60 4.51 -46.36
N ARG A 87 -7.77 3.95 -46.72
CA ARG A 87 -9.06 4.33 -46.12
C ARG A 87 -9.13 3.99 -44.63
N LYS A 88 -8.69 2.80 -44.23
CA LYS A 88 -8.64 2.41 -42.81
C LYS A 88 -7.71 3.32 -42.02
N LEU A 89 -6.54 3.64 -42.59
CA LEU A 89 -5.60 4.56 -41.96
C LEU A 89 -6.19 5.97 -41.81
N GLN A 90 -6.87 6.47 -42.84
CA GLN A 90 -7.55 7.77 -42.79
C GLN A 90 -8.65 7.79 -41.73
N SER A 91 -9.50 6.75 -41.66
CA SER A 91 -10.53 6.63 -40.63
C SER A 91 -9.95 6.62 -39.22
N ASN A 92 -8.79 5.99 -39.02
CA ASN A 92 -8.11 5.97 -37.73
C ASN A 92 -7.51 7.34 -37.39
N ILE A 93 -6.96 8.06 -38.38
CA ILE A 93 -6.45 9.43 -38.22
C ILE A 93 -7.59 10.37 -37.82
N ASP A 94 -8.74 10.28 -38.48
CA ASP A 94 -9.90 11.11 -38.19
C ASP A 94 -10.44 10.83 -36.78
N ALA A 95 -10.49 9.56 -36.37
CA ALA A 95 -10.88 9.15 -35.01
C ALA A 95 -9.89 9.66 -33.94
N LEU A 96 -8.58 9.58 -34.21
CA LEU A 96 -7.56 10.13 -33.31
C LEU A 96 -7.67 11.65 -33.20
N THR A 97 -7.87 12.34 -34.32
CA THR A 97 -8.01 13.81 -34.37
C THR A 97 -9.19 14.26 -33.51
N HIS A 98 -10.34 13.58 -33.64
CA HIS A 98 -11.49 13.86 -32.78
C HIS A 98 -11.22 13.61 -31.29
N SER A 99 -10.47 12.58 -30.94
CA SER A 99 -10.09 12.33 -29.55
C SER A 99 -9.16 13.43 -29.01
N VAL A 100 -8.23 13.93 -29.82
CA VAL A 100 -7.33 15.03 -29.45
C VAL A 100 -8.11 16.33 -29.24
N ASP A 101 -9.06 16.63 -30.12
CA ASP A 101 -9.92 17.81 -29.98
C ASP A 101 -10.76 17.74 -28.70
N LYS A 102 -11.31 16.55 -28.39
CA LYS A 102 -12.07 16.33 -27.16
C LYS A 102 -11.21 16.60 -25.91
N ILE A 103 -10.00 16.04 -25.88
CA ILE A 103 -9.05 16.25 -24.77
C ILE A 103 -8.66 17.73 -24.65
N SER A 104 -8.46 18.43 -25.77
CA SER A 104 -8.16 19.86 -25.80
C SER A 104 -9.27 20.71 -25.18
N ILE A 105 -10.53 20.40 -25.50
CA ILE A 105 -11.70 21.07 -24.92
C ILE A 105 -11.78 20.81 -23.41
N GLU A 106 -11.66 19.56 -22.98
CA GLU A 106 -11.69 19.19 -21.55
C GLU A 106 -10.57 19.89 -20.76
N LEU A 107 -9.36 19.96 -21.31
CA LEU A 107 -8.23 20.66 -20.70
C LEU A 107 -8.50 22.16 -20.56
N SER A 108 -9.08 22.78 -21.59
CA SER A 108 -9.42 24.21 -21.56
C SER A 108 -10.49 24.54 -20.52
N GLN A 109 -11.42 23.61 -20.28
CA GLN A 109 -12.46 23.74 -19.27
C GLN A 109 -11.88 23.60 -17.85
N ALA A 110 -11.03 22.60 -17.63
CA ALA A 110 -10.34 22.40 -16.35
C ALA A 110 -9.44 23.61 -15.97
N LEU A 111 -8.80 24.25 -16.95
CA LEU A 111 -8.01 25.47 -16.72
C LEU A 111 -8.89 26.66 -16.28
N LYS A 112 -10.11 26.80 -16.82
CA LYS A 112 -11.05 27.84 -16.39
C LYS A 112 -11.55 27.61 -14.97
N GLU A 113 -11.90 26.37 -14.63
CA GLU A 113 -12.35 25.99 -13.28
C GLU A 113 -11.25 26.24 -12.25
N LYS A 114 -9.99 25.92 -12.59
CA LYS A 114 -8.83 26.21 -11.74
C LYS A 114 -8.69 27.71 -11.43
N GLU A 115 -8.83 28.58 -12.42
CA GLU A 115 -8.74 30.03 -12.19
C GLU A 115 -9.92 30.56 -11.37
N GLN A 116 -11.14 30.03 -11.57
CA GLN A 116 -12.30 30.38 -10.75
C GLN A 116 -12.11 30.00 -9.28
N LEU A 117 -11.62 28.78 -9.02
CA LEU A 117 -11.33 28.32 -7.66
C LEU A 117 -10.24 29.16 -6.99
N LYS A 118 -9.21 29.55 -7.74
CA LYS A 118 -8.14 30.42 -7.22
C LYS A 118 -8.66 31.80 -6.82
N PHE A 119 -9.59 32.36 -7.59
CA PHE A 119 -10.28 33.60 -7.24
C PHE A 119 -11.10 33.46 -5.96
N GLN A 120 -11.91 32.40 -5.85
CA GLN A 120 -12.74 32.13 -4.66
C GLN A 120 -11.91 31.92 -3.38
N ILE A 121 -10.76 31.23 -3.48
CA ILE A 121 -9.83 31.05 -2.35
C ILE A 121 -9.29 32.41 -1.90
N THR A 122 -8.92 33.28 -2.84
CA THR A 122 -8.39 34.61 -2.53
C THR A 122 -9.43 35.47 -1.82
N GLU A 123 -10.67 35.47 -2.32
CA GLU A 123 -11.80 36.19 -1.71
C GLU A 123 -12.12 35.68 -0.29
N SER A 124 -12.15 34.35 -0.12
CA SER A 124 -12.38 33.72 1.19
C SER A 124 -11.28 34.05 2.19
N SER A 125 -10.02 34.09 1.73
CA SER A 125 -8.86 34.43 2.57
C SER A 125 -8.93 35.87 3.08
N ILE A 126 -9.33 36.83 2.22
CA ILE A 126 -9.55 38.23 2.61
C ILE A 126 -10.68 38.33 3.65
N SER A 127 -11.77 37.59 3.45
CA SER A 127 -12.89 37.56 4.40
C SER A 127 -12.47 37.01 5.78
N LEU A 128 -11.69 35.92 5.81
CA LEU A 128 -11.17 35.34 7.04
C LEU A 128 -10.27 36.31 7.83
N VAL A 129 -9.36 37.02 7.15
CA VAL A 129 -8.51 38.03 7.79
C VAL A 129 -9.36 39.16 8.39
N SER A 130 -10.41 39.59 7.71
CA SER A 130 -11.35 40.60 8.24
C SER A 130 -12.08 40.11 9.49
N GLN A 131 -12.56 38.87 9.49
CA GLN A 131 -13.23 38.28 10.65
C GLN A 131 -12.28 38.09 11.84
N HIS A 132 -11.04 37.66 11.59
CA HIS A 132 -10.03 37.52 12.63
C HIS A 132 -9.78 38.85 13.37
N LYS A 133 -9.66 39.94 12.62
CA LYS A 133 -9.49 41.28 13.20
C LYS A 133 -10.68 41.71 14.06
N LYS A 134 -11.91 41.34 13.69
CA LYS A 134 -13.11 41.59 14.51
C LYS A 134 -13.08 40.80 15.82
N LEU A 135 -12.62 39.55 15.77
CA LEU A 135 -12.49 38.69 16.94
C LEU A 135 -11.45 39.22 17.94
N GLU A 136 -10.31 39.73 17.46
CA GLU A 136 -9.29 40.35 18.31
C GLU A 136 -9.85 41.55 19.09
N VAL A 137 -10.60 42.43 18.40
CA VAL A 137 -11.25 43.59 19.03
C VAL A 137 -12.25 43.15 20.09
N ALA A 138 -13.09 42.15 19.79
CA ALA A 138 -14.07 41.63 20.75
C ALA A 138 -13.38 41.01 21.99
N THR A 139 -12.27 40.30 21.79
CA THR A 139 -11.50 39.68 22.88
C THR A 139 -10.87 40.73 23.79
N ALA A 140 -10.33 41.80 23.22
CA ALA A 140 -9.81 42.93 23.99
C ALA A 140 -10.91 43.59 24.85
N LEU A 141 -12.12 43.76 24.28
CA LEU A 141 -13.25 44.35 24.97
C LEU A 141 -13.76 43.48 26.14
N ILE A 142 -13.78 42.16 25.96
CA ILE A 142 -14.12 41.19 27.01
C ILE A 142 -13.12 41.29 28.18
N ASN A 143 -11.83 41.41 27.88
CA ASN A 143 -10.80 41.54 28.92
C ASN A 143 -10.91 42.86 29.68
N ASP A 144 -11.19 43.98 29.00
CA ASP A 144 -11.47 45.27 29.64
C ASP A 144 -12.70 45.19 30.57
N LEU A 145 -13.79 44.56 30.11
CA LEU A 145 -14.98 44.33 30.93
C LEU A 145 -14.70 43.46 32.15
N LYS A 146 -13.89 42.41 32.02
CA LYS A 146 -13.48 41.57 33.16
C LYS A 146 -12.67 42.34 34.20
N LEU A 147 -11.78 43.24 33.76
CA LEU A 147 -11.02 44.10 34.67
C LEU A 147 -11.95 45.08 35.40
N LYS A 148 -12.89 45.72 34.69
CA LYS A 148 -13.90 46.60 35.29
C LYS A 148 -14.81 45.88 36.27
N LEU A 149 -15.25 44.66 35.96
CA LEU A 149 -16.06 43.83 36.88
C LEU A 149 -15.29 43.45 38.15
N ARG A 150 -13.98 43.23 38.04
CA ARG A 150 -13.12 42.94 39.20
C ARG A 150 -13.03 44.14 40.14
N ASP A 151 -13.09 45.37 39.63
CA ASP A 151 -13.09 46.58 40.44
C ASP A 151 -14.46 46.86 41.09
N VAL A 152 -15.58 46.51 40.44
CA VAL A 152 -16.93 46.56 41.06
C VAL A 152 -17.08 45.49 42.14
N GLY A 153 -16.44 44.33 41.97
CA GLY A 153 -16.39 43.27 42.98
C GLY A 153 -15.55 43.59 44.23
N ARG A 154 -14.99 44.80 44.36
CA ARG A 154 -14.24 45.26 45.53
C ARG A 154 -15.07 45.99 46.58
N PHE A 155 -16.41 45.98 46.53
CA PHE A 155 -17.21 46.42 47.68
C PHE A 155 -16.90 45.47 48.84
N SER A 156 -15.99 45.90 49.71
CA SER A 156 -15.49 45.04 50.79
C SER A 156 -16.46 45.09 51.97
N THR A 157 -16.48 44.02 52.78
CA THR A 157 -17.19 44.00 54.06
C THR A 157 -16.83 45.23 54.91
N ASP A 158 -15.55 45.61 54.88
CA ASP A 158 -15.00 46.74 55.63
C ASP A 158 -15.55 48.09 55.13
N GLU A 159 -15.70 48.27 53.82
CA GLU A 159 -16.29 49.49 53.25
C GLU A 159 -17.77 49.63 53.61
N ALA A 160 -18.49 48.51 53.65
CA ALA A 160 -19.90 48.48 53.96
C ALA A 160 -20.18 48.70 55.46
N HIS A 161 -19.35 48.14 56.35
CA HIS A 161 -19.36 48.47 57.79
C HIS A 161 -19.05 49.95 58.02
N LYS A 162 -18.02 50.46 57.35
CA LYS A 162 -17.63 51.88 57.43
C LYS A 162 -18.76 52.81 57.01
N MET A 163 -19.47 52.51 55.92
CA MET A 163 -20.55 53.36 55.40
C MET A 163 -21.70 53.55 56.41
N VAL A 164 -22.12 52.47 57.09
CA VAL A 164 -23.19 52.56 58.09
C VAL A 164 -22.72 53.31 59.35
N ARG A 165 -21.48 53.07 59.78
CA ARG A 165 -20.88 53.78 60.92
C ARG A 165 -20.71 55.28 60.64
N ASP A 166 -20.28 55.65 59.44
CA ASP A 166 -20.16 57.04 59.02
C ASP A 166 -21.54 57.74 58.97
N THR A 167 -22.58 57.02 58.52
CA THR A 167 -23.96 57.52 58.51
C THR A 167 -24.45 57.81 59.92
N TYR A 168 -24.25 56.88 60.86
CA TYR A 168 -24.55 57.07 62.27
C TYR A 168 -23.86 58.30 62.86
N ASN A 169 -22.53 58.35 62.76
CA ASN A 169 -21.74 59.43 63.31
C ASN A 169 -22.17 60.80 62.75
N ARG A 170 -22.43 60.86 61.43
CA ARG A 170 -22.84 62.10 60.78
C ARG A 170 -24.24 62.54 61.20
N CYS A 171 -25.20 61.63 61.29
CA CYS A 171 -26.58 61.96 61.66
C CYS A 171 -26.68 62.39 63.13
N VAL A 172 -26.04 61.66 64.05
CA VAL A 172 -26.04 62.00 65.48
C VAL A 172 -25.35 63.35 65.72
N ARG A 173 -24.19 63.60 65.09
CA ARG A 173 -23.51 64.90 65.21
C ARG A 173 -24.38 66.07 64.72
N LYS A 174 -25.12 65.87 63.62
CA LYS A 174 -26.04 66.89 63.10
C LYS A 174 -27.20 67.14 64.05
N LEU A 175 -27.77 66.08 64.64
CA LEU A 175 -28.83 66.17 65.65
C LEU A 175 -28.37 66.96 66.87
N GLU A 176 -27.23 66.59 67.46
CA GLU A 176 -26.66 67.27 68.64
C GLU A 176 -26.34 68.74 68.36
N ALA A 177 -25.70 69.03 67.22
CA ALA A 177 -25.40 70.40 66.83
C ALA A 177 -26.69 71.24 66.66
N HIS A 178 -27.74 70.62 66.15
CA HIS A 178 -29.03 71.30 65.96
C HIS A 178 -29.73 71.58 67.30
N ILE A 179 -29.86 70.57 68.16
CA ILE A 179 -30.46 70.75 69.49
C ILE A 179 -29.65 71.73 70.34
N GLY A 180 -28.32 71.61 70.35
CA GLY A 180 -27.44 72.56 71.03
C GLY A 180 -27.54 73.98 70.47
N SER A 181 -27.81 74.14 69.16
CA SER A 181 -28.11 75.46 68.59
C SER A 181 -29.45 76.00 69.07
N LEU A 182 -30.48 75.17 69.16
CA LEU A 182 -31.80 75.58 69.67
C LEU A 182 -31.70 75.99 71.14
N MET A 183 -31.01 75.22 71.99
CA MET A 183 -30.81 75.57 73.39
C MET A 183 -30.07 76.91 73.57
N ARG A 184 -29.05 77.18 72.74
CA ARG A 184 -28.33 78.47 72.79
C ARG A 184 -29.20 79.64 72.34
N ASN A 185 -29.96 79.46 71.27
CA ASN A 185 -30.78 80.52 70.68
C ASN A 185 -32.07 80.79 71.50
N TYR A 186 -32.54 79.78 72.24
CA TYR A 186 -33.75 79.84 73.06
C TYR A 186 -33.42 79.51 74.52
N SER A 187 -32.46 80.24 75.09
CA SER A 187 -31.97 80.06 76.48
C SER A 187 -33.09 79.92 77.55
N PRO A 188 -34.21 80.67 77.49
CA PRO A 188 -35.27 80.57 78.52
C PRO A 188 -35.97 79.21 78.60
N ILE A 189 -35.95 78.43 77.52
CA ILE A 189 -36.51 77.08 77.45
C ILE A 189 -35.41 76.01 77.32
N ALA A 190 -34.15 76.36 77.65
CA ALA A 190 -33.03 75.43 77.54
C ALA A 190 -33.27 74.15 78.38
N ASP A 191 -33.88 74.29 79.56
CA ASP A 191 -34.16 73.16 80.45
C ASP A 191 -35.22 72.20 79.88
N ASP A 192 -36.13 72.69 79.04
CA ASP A 192 -37.16 71.87 78.38
C ASP A 192 -36.58 70.96 77.28
N PHE A 193 -35.36 71.23 76.81
CA PHE A 193 -34.64 70.34 75.91
C PHE A 193 -33.98 69.15 76.63
N ASN A 194 -33.93 69.12 77.97
CA ASN A 194 -33.30 68.03 78.71
C ASN A 194 -33.97 66.68 78.44
N ASP A 195 -35.30 66.65 78.28
CA ASP A 195 -36.02 65.42 77.94
C ASP A 195 -35.60 64.87 76.55
N ILE A 196 -35.34 65.77 75.60
CA ILE A 196 -34.85 65.41 74.26
C ILE A 196 -33.40 64.93 74.34
N LEU A 197 -32.56 65.51 75.19
CA LEU A 197 -31.19 65.03 75.43
C LEU A 197 -31.18 63.61 76.01
N ILE A 198 -32.09 63.30 76.93
CA ILE A 198 -32.26 61.94 77.47
C ILE A 198 -32.68 60.97 76.35
N GLU A 199 -33.58 61.38 75.45
CA GLU A 199 -33.95 60.56 74.28
C GLU A 199 -32.77 60.35 73.32
N ILE A 200 -31.94 61.38 73.10
CA ILE A 200 -30.72 61.29 72.29
C ILE A 200 -29.73 60.28 72.90
N ASP A 201 -29.52 60.31 74.21
CA ASP A 201 -28.62 59.37 74.87
C ASP A 201 -29.13 57.92 74.82
N LYS A 202 -30.46 57.71 74.97
CA LYS A 202 -31.10 56.40 74.77
C LYS A 202 -30.93 55.91 73.32
N PHE A 203 -31.09 56.80 72.35
CA PHE A 203 -30.87 56.51 70.94
C PHE A 203 -29.42 56.10 70.67
N ARG A 204 -28.45 56.85 71.23
CA ARG A 204 -27.02 56.57 71.13
C ARG A 204 -26.67 55.19 71.68
N SER A 205 -27.16 54.88 72.89
CA SER A 205 -26.90 53.58 73.53
C SER A 205 -27.44 52.42 72.69
N ARG A 206 -28.67 52.56 72.15
CA ARG A 206 -29.31 51.52 71.34
C ARG A 206 -28.55 51.23 70.05
N TYR A 207 -28.17 52.27 69.31
CA TYR A 207 -27.51 52.09 68.00
C TYR A 207 -26.02 51.79 68.11
N SER A 208 -25.36 52.19 69.20
CA SER A 208 -23.99 51.74 69.45
C SER A 208 -23.92 50.22 69.63
N GLN A 209 -24.89 49.60 70.30
CA GLN A 209 -24.98 48.15 70.42
C GLN A 209 -25.26 47.48 69.06
N LYS A 210 -26.24 47.98 68.31
CA LYS A 210 -26.61 47.42 67.00
C LYS A 210 -25.50 47.54 65.95
N LEU A 211 -24.70 48.61 65.99
CA LEU A 211 -23.54 48.76 65.11
C LEU A 211 -22.49 47.68 65.40
N ASN A 212 -22.22 47.38 66.68
CA ASN A 212 -21.29 46.30 67.03
C ASN A 212 -21.82 44.92 66.59
N GLU A 213 -23.14 44.69 66.65
CA GLU A 213 -23.76 43.46 66.14
C GLU A 213 -23.63 43.36 64.61
N TYR A 214 -23.84 44.47 63.91
CA TYR A 214 -23.72 44.56 62.45
C TYR A 214 -22.28 44.36 61.94
N ASP A 215 -21.28 44.85 62.68
CA ASP A 215 -19.86 44.67 62.34
C ASP A 215 -19.43 43.18 62.35
N ASN A 216 -20.21 42.29 62.98
CA ASN A 216 -19.95 40.84 62.97
C ASN A 216 -20.55 40.10 61.76
N ILE A 217 -21.35 40.78 60.93
CA ILE A 217 -21.94 40.20 59.72
C ILE A 217 -20.89 40.15 58.62
N THR A 218 -20.67 38.97 58.05
CA THR A 218 -19.67 38.73 56.99
C THR A 218 -20.27 38.33 55.65
N ALA A 219 -21.56 37.96 55.62
CA ALA A 219 -22.26 37.60 54.39
C ALA A 219 -22.68 38.86 53.60
N PHE A 220 -22.16 39.00 52.38
CA PHE A 220 -22.30 40.22 51.57
C PHE A 220 -23.75 40.70 51.36
N ASN A 221 -24.66 39.80 51.00
CA ASN A 221 -26.07 40.17 50.75
C ASN A 221 -26.78 40.61 52.03
N GLU A 222 -26.56 39.89 53.14
CA GLU A 222 -27.11 40.26 54.44
C GLU A 222 -26.55 41.58 54.95
N LEU A 223 -25.26 41.84 54.68
CA LEU A 223 -24.57 43.05 55.06
C LEU A 223 -25.19 44.27 54.34
N ILE A 224 -25.49 44.17 53.04
CA ILE A 224 -26.16 45.26 52.30
C ILE A 224 -27.59 45.48 52.81
N ASP A 225 -28.40 44.43 52.91
CA ASP A 225 -29.83 44.55 53.25
C ASP A 225 -30.02 45.10 54.68
N ILE A 226 -29.29 44.53 55.65
CA ILE A 226 -29.34 45.00 57.05
C ILE A 226 -28.68 46.38 57.17
N GLY A 227 -27.63 46.64 56.39
CA GLY A 227 -26.94 47.93 56.38
C GLY A 227 -27.83 49.08 55.93
N LEU A 228 -28.58 48.89 54.85
CA LEU A 228 -29.53 49.89 54.31
C LEU A 228 -30.69 50.13 55.29
N ASP A 229 -31.30 49.06 55.81
CA ASP A 229 -32.37 49.17 56.82
C ASP A 229 -31.88 49.90 58.08
N MET A 230 -30.65 49.62 58.53
CA MET A 230 -30.07 50.29 59.68
C MET A 230 -29.77 51.76 59.40
N GLN A 231 -29.26 52.11 58.22
CA GLN A 231 -29.06 53.51 57.81
C GLN A 231 -30.38 54.29 57.79
N GLU A 232 -31.43 53.72 57.22
CA GLU A 232 -32.76 54.36 57.17
C GLU A 232 -33.28 54.65 58.57
N LYS A 233 -33.26 53.65 59.46
CA LYS A 233 -33.73 53.79 60.84
C LYS A 233 -32.94 54.81 61.65
N ILE A 234 -31.62 54.89 61.42
CA ILE A 234 -30.74 55.88 62.04
C ILE A 234 -31.11 57.29 61.56
N ILE A 235 -31.27 57.48 60.24
CA ILE A 235 -31.61 58.78 59.65
C ILE A 235 -32.97 59.25 60.17
N ASN A 236 -33.99 58.40 60.08
CA ASN A 236 -35.35 58.75 60.47
C ASN A 236 -35.46 59.06 61.97
N GLY A 237 -34.83 58.27 62.84
CA GLY A 237 -34.83 58.55 64.28
C GLY A 237 -34.13 59.87 64.63
N CYS A 238 -33.03 60.21 63.94
CA CYS A 238 -32.36 61.50 64.12
C CYS A 238 -33.21 62.67 63.60
N ILE A 239 -33.96 62.50 62.51
CA ILE A 239 -34.88 63.53 62.00
C ILE A 239 -36.03 63.76 63.01
N GLU A 240 -36.64 62.69 63.52
CA GLU A 240 -37.75 62.79 64.47
C GLU A 240 -37.35 63.60 65.73
N LEU A 241 -36.19 63.29 66.31
CA LEU A 241 -35.67 64.02 67.47
C LEU A 241 -35.39 65.50 67.17
N ARG A 242 -34.91 65.82 65.96
CA ARG A 242 -34.74 67.22 65.53
C ARG A 242 -36.08 67.94 65.42
N VAL A 243 -37.08 67.30 64.83
CA VAL A 243 -38.43 67.87 64.68
C VAL A 243 -39.06 68.11 66.04
N LYS A 244 -38.90 67.19 67.01
CA LYS A 244 -39.34 67.42 68.39
C LYS A 244 -38.70 68.67 68.99
N GLY A 245 -37.38 68.84 68.84
CA GLY A 245 -36.67 70.04 69.30
C GLY A 245 -37.16 71.32 68.64
N GLN A 246 -37.36 71.31 67.33
CA GLN A 246 -37.91 72.45 66.59
C GLN A 246 -39.34 72.78 67.03
N THR A 247 -40.17 71.77 67.26
CA THR A 247 -41.55 71.94 67.72
C THR A 247 -41.60 72.63 69.07
N LEU A 248 -40.66 72.30 69.97
CA LEU A 248 -40.54 72.92 71.29
C LEU A 248 -40.16 74.41 71.17
N ALA A 249 -39.18 74.73 70.31
CA ALA A 249 -38.81 76.11 70.01
C ALA A 249 -39.95 76.91 69.37
N ILE A 250 -40.70 76.32 68.41
CA ILE A 250 -41.85 76.95 67.75
C ILE A 250 -42.96 77.22 68.76
N ARG A 251 -43.23 76.29 69.69
CA ARG A 251 -44.25 76.48 70.73
C ARG A 251 -43.91 77.68 71.62
N TYR A 252 -42.67 77.79 72.05
CA TYR A 252 -42.20 78.94 72.83
C TYR A 252 -42.31 80.26 72.06
N LEU A 253 -41.96 80.28 70.77
CA LEU A 253 -42.13 81.48 69.94
C LEU A 253 -43.60 81.88 69.79
N ASN A 254 -44.51 80.92 69.66
CA ASN A 254 -45.95 81.20 69.61
C ASN A 254 -46.45 81.75 70.95
N GLU A 255 -46.02 81.20 72.08
CA GLU A 255 -46.38 81.69 73.41
C GLU A 255 -45.86 83.11 73.67
N LEU A 256 -44.65 83.44 73.20
CA LEU A 256 -44.13 84.81 73.25
C LEU A 256 -44.96 85.78 72.39
N THR A 257 -45.42 85.33 71.22
CA THR A 257 -46.22 86.14 70.30
C THR A 257 -47.60 86.45 70.87
N ASP A 258 -48.24 85.45 71.50
CA ASP A 258 -49.53 85.62 72.19
C ASP A 258 -49.39 86.48 73.47
N ASN A 259 -48.27 86.39 74.18
CA ASN A 259 -47.99 87.25 75.33
C ASN A 259 -47.61 88.69 74.93
N GLN A 260 -46.92 88.91 73.80
CA GLN A 260 -46.62 90.24 73.28
C GLN A 260 -47.86 90.94 72.71
N LYS A 261 -48.79 90.20 72.11
CA LYS A 261 -50.09 90.74 71.67
C LYS A 261 -50.92 91.29 72.83
N THR A 262 -50.69 90.81 74.06
CA THR A 262 -51.35 91.29 75.29
C THR A 262 -50.64 92.52 75.92
N LEU A 263 -49.38 92.78 75.57
CA LEU A 263 -48.58 93.92 76.06
C LEU A 263 -48.60 95.15 75.13
N LEU A 264 -48.92 94.96 73.84
CA LEU A 264 -49.02 96.02 72.85
C LEU A 264 -50.34 96.84 72.90
N ASP A 265 -51.35 96.38 73.66
CA ASP A 265 -52.63 97.07 73.81
C ASP A 265 -52.59 98.29 74.78
N ASN A 266 -51.46 98.59 75.43
CA ASN A 266 -51.40 99.56 76.53
C ASN A 266 -50.33 100.68 76.47
N SER A 267 -49.74 100.99 75.31
CA SER A 267 -48.80 102.13 75.28
C SER A 267 -48.62 102.81 73.92
N VAL A 268 -49.04 104.09 73.88
CA VAL A 268 -48.56 105.24 73.07
C VAL A 268 -49.42 105.72 71.87
N GLY A 269 -50.12 106.84 72.10
CA GLY A 269 -49.99 108.13 71.35
C GLY A 269 -50.39 108.23 69.86
N TYR A 270 -51.70 108.45 69.60
CA TYR A 270 -52.40 108.46 68.30
C TYR A 270 -52.14 109.64 67.31
N GLY A 271 -51.08 110.46 67.46
CA GLY A 271 -50.92 111.69 66.65
C GLY A 271 -49.84 111.63 65.55
N GLN A 272 -48.64 111.20 65.90
CA GLN A 272 -47.51 111.05 64.97
C GLN A 272 -47.54 109.68 64.27
N TYR A 273 -48.16 108.69 64.92
CA TYR A 273 -48.28 107.31 64.45
C TYR A 273 -49.12 107.21 63.18
N GLU A 274 -50.18 108.01 63.02
CA GLU A 274 -51.07 107.90 61.85
C GLU A 274 -50.36 108.33 60.55
N SER A 275 -49.48 109.33 60.60
CA SER A 275 -48.67 109.77 59.45
C SER A 275 -47.60 108.74 59.09
N ASP A 276 -46.86 108.24 60.08
CA ASP A 276 -45.80 107.26 59.84
C ASP A 276 -46.39 105.89 59.48
N VAL A 277 -47.52 105.49 60.06
CA VAL A 277 -48.27 104.28 59.68
C VAL A 277 -48.87 104.41 58.30
N THR A 278 -49.36 105.57 57.87
CA THR A 278 -49.86 105.70 56.49
C THR A 278 -48.73 105.57 55.48
N ASN A 279 -47.57 106.21 55.74
CA ASN A 279 -46.38 106.07 54.90
C ASN A 279 -45.79 104.65 54.94
N LEU A 280 -45.77 104.02 56.11
CA LEU A 280 -45.32 102.63 56.27
C LEU A 280 -46.33 101.67 55.62
N ILE A 281 -47.64 101.92 55.71
CA ILE A 281 -48.68 101.12 55.06
C ILE A 281 -48.56 101.23 53.55
N ASP A 282 -48.29 102.42 53.00
CA ASP A 282 -48.15 102.59 51.54
C ASP A 282 -46.82 102.03 51.04
N HIS A 283 -45.72 102.25 51.75
CA HIS A 283 -44.44 101.60 51.44
C HIS A 283 -44.54 100.08 51.59
N THR A 284 -45.16 99.59 52.67
CA THR A 284 -45.32 98.15 52.93
C THR A 284 -46.33 97.54 51.96
N LYS A 285 -47.40 98.21 51.56
CA LYS A 285 -48.30 97.74 50.48
C LYS A 285 -47.55 97.66 49.16
N LYS A 286 -46.73 98.66 48.84
CA LYS A 286 -45.92 98.65 47.63
C LYS A 286 -44.87 97.54 47.65
N THR A 287 -44.11 97.39 48.75
CA THR A 287 -43.13 96.32 48.93
C THR A 287 -43.77 94.94 49.02
N ILE A 288 -44.94 94.80 49.66
CA ILE A 288 -45.71 93.54 49.67
C ILE A 288 -46.20 93.25 48.26
N GLN A 289 -46.67 94.24 47.50
CA GLN A 289 -47.11 94.01 46.13
C GLN A 289 -45.93 93.66 45.21
N GLU A 290 -44.79 94.34 45.35
CA GLU A 290 -43.54 94.01 44.64
C GLU A 290 -43.04 92.62 45.01
N LEU A 291 -42.99 92.27 46.30
CA LEU A 291 -42.62 90.93 46.77
C LEU A 291 -43.65 89.87 46.36
N LYS A 292 -44.92 90.23 46.24
CA LYS A 292 -45.99 89.31 45.80
C LYS A 292 -45.91 89.10 44.30
N ASP A 293 -45.60 90.13 43.52
CA ASP A 293 -45.38 90.04 42.08
C ASP A 293 -44.06 89.30 41.79
N GLU A 294 -43.01 89.52 42.58
CA GLU A 294 -41.73 88.83 42.52
C GLU A 294 -41.89 87.35 42.94
N ASN A 295 -42.58 87.07 44.04
CA ASN A 295 -42.89 85.70 44.47
C ASN A 295 -43.86 85.01 43.50
N GLU A 296 -44.85 85.70 42.92
CA GLU A 296 -45.67 85.12 41.85
C GLU A 296 -44.85 84.85 40.59
N SER A 297 -43.89 85.69 40.26
CA SER A 297 -42.95 85.49 39.16
C SER A 297 -42.03 84.30 39.43
N GLU A 298 -41.47 84.18 40.64
CA GLU A 298 -40.64 83.06 41.07
C GLU A 298 -41.43 81.76 41.17
N VAL A 299 -42.64 81.78 41.73
CA VAL A 299 -43.53 80.62 41.77
C VAL A 299 -43.93 80.20 40.36
N ARG A 300 -44.19 81.13 39.44
CA ARG A 300 -44.42 80.80 38.02
C ARG A 300 -43.16 80.27 37.35
N ALA A 301 -41.98 80.80 37.67
CA ALA A 301 -40.70 80.32 37.15
C ALA A 301 -40.42 78.89 37.66
N VAL A 302 -40.56 78.63 38.95
CA VAL A 302 -40.43 77.31 39.57
C VAL A 302 -41.50 76.35 39.05
N ALA A 303 -42.75 76.80 38.87
CA ALA A 303 -43.81 75.98 38.28
C ALA A 303 -43.53 75.64 36.81
N ASN A 304 -42.98 76.58 36.03
CA ASN A 304 -42.57 76.34 34.65
C ASN A 304 -41.34 75.44 34.55
N ASP A 305 -40.36 75.62 35.44
CA ASP A 305 -39.18 74.76 35.53
C ASP A 305 -39.58 73.35 35.95
N TRP A 306 -40.50 73.22 36.91
CA TRP A 306 -41.07 71.94 37.32
C TRP A 306 -41.90 71.32 36.19
N LEU A 307 -42.74 72.08 35.50
CA LEU A 307 -43.50 71.59 34.34
C LEU A 307 -42.57 71.15 33.21
N SER A 308 -41.51 71.91 32.93
CA SER A 308 -40.49 71.59 31.92
C SER A 308 -39.73 70.33 32.30
N ALA A 309 -39.22 70.24 33.53
CA ALA A 309 -38.53 69.07 34.05
C ALA A 309 -39.44 67.84 34.10
N ASN A 310 -40.68 68.01 34.55
CA ASN A 310 -41.65 66.93 34.65
C ASN A 310 -42.11 66.46 33.27
N ASN A 311 -42.34 67.38 32.31
CA ASN A 311 -42.63 67.01 30.92
C ASN A 311 -41.42 66.33 30.26
N GLN A 312 -40.19 66.77 30.55
CA GLN A 312 -38.98 66.10 30.09
C GLN A 312 -38.83 64.70 30.71
N HIS A 313 -39.15 64.55 32.00
CA HIS A 313 -39.19 63.25 32.67
C HIS A 313 -40.28 62.35 32.10
N ILE A 314 -41.50 62.86 31.88
CA ILE A 314 -42.59 62.14 31.23
C ILE A 314 -42.16 61.72 29.83
N TYR A 315 -41.62 62.62 29.02
CA TYR A 315 -41.11 62.30 27.68
C TYR A 315 -40.03 61.22 27.72
N ASN A 316 -39.07 61.33 28.65
CA ASN A 316 -38.06 60.31 28.85
C ASN A 316 -38.68 58.96 29.23
N TYR A 317 -39.67 58.93 30.14
CA TYR A 317 -40.40 57.71 30.53
C TYR A 317 -41.24 57.12 29.40
N THR A 318 -42.00 57.94 28.67
CA THR A 318 -42.92 57.47 27.64
C THR A 318 -42.22 57.10 26.35
N VAL A 319 -41.15 57.82 25.97
CA VAL A 319 -40.48 57.62 24.68
C VAL A 319 -39.17 56.86 24.88
N ASN A 320 -38.24 57.39 25.68
CA ASN A 320 -36.90 56.79 25.78
C ASN A 320 -36.91 55.46 26.51
N TYR A 321 -37.61 55.33 27.65
CA TYR A 321 -37.66 54.07 28.38
C TYR A 321 -38.55 53.02 27.70
N SER A 322 -39.67 53.43 27.07
CA SER A 322 -40.46 52.49 26.25
C SER A 322 -39.68 51.96 25.06
N GLN A 323 -38.98 52.84 24.34
CA GLN A 323 -38.10 52.44 23.23
C GLN A 323 -36.97 51.53 23.74
N LEU A 324 -36.34 51.85 24.86
CA LEU A 324 -35.31 50.99 25.46
C LEU A 324 -35.85 49.61 25.86
N ILE A 325 -37.10 49.55 26.36
CA ILE A 325 -37.77 48.29 26.69
C ILE A 325 -38.13 47.52 25.42
N GLU A 326 -38.60 48.17 24.36
CA GLU A 326 -38.87 47.54 23.06
C GLU A 326 -37.58 47.04 22.41
N ASP A 327 -36.53 47.86 22.34
CA ASP A 327 -35.20 47.47 21.86
C ASP A 327 -34.63 46.32 22.71
N GLY A 328 -34.85 46.35 24.03
CA GLY A 328 -34.50 45.25 24.93
C GLY A 328 -35.27 43.96 24.65
N LYS A 329 -36.58 44.05 24.38
CA LYS A 329 -37.41 42.90 23.98
C LYS A 329 -36.99 42.36 22.62
N GLU A 330 -36.68 43.22 21.65
CA GLU A 330 -36.16 42.82 20.35
C GLU A 330 -34.78 42.16 20.46
N ALA A 331 -33.89 42.70 21.30
CA ALA A 331 -32.59 42.11 21.57
C ALA A 331 -32.71 40.73 22.25
N ILE A 332 -33.62 40.58 23.22
CA ILE A 332 -33.92 39.28 23.85
C ILE A 332 -34.51 38.30 22.83
N ALA A 333 -35.45 38.73 21.99
CA ALA A 333 -36.01 37.89 20.93
C ALA A 333 -34.94 37.47 19.92
N ALA A 334 -34.01 38.36 19.58
CA ALA A 334 -32.86 38.06 18.73
C ALA A 334 -31.87 37.09 19.39
N LEU A 335 -31.66 37.19 20.71
CA LEU A 335 -30.84 36.24 21.48
C LEU A 335 -31.49 34.86 21.53
N ILE A 336 -32.78 34.75 21.84
CA ILE A 336 -33.51 33.47 21.82
C ILE A 336 -33.43 32.82 20.43
N LYS A 337 -33.58 33.62 19.37
CA LYS A 337 -33.43 33.13 17.98
C LYS A 337 -32.00 32.65 17.70
N ARG A 338 -30.99 33.35 18.22
CA ARG A 338 -29.59 32.93 18.11
C ARG A 338 -29.29 31.67 18.91
N ASP A 339 -29.83 31.53 20.11
CA ASP A 339 -29.65 30.33 20.94
C ASP A 339 -30.31 29.11 20.30
N SER A 340 -31.51 29.28 19.74
CA SER A 340 -32.15 28.25 18.92
C SER A 340 -31.29 27.88 17.71
N LEU A 341 -30.67 28.87 17.06
CA LEU A 341 -29.77 28.61 15.94
C LEU A 341 -28.47 27.93 16.40
N ILE A 342 -27.92 28.28 17.57
CA ILE A 342 -26.76 27.62 18.15
C ILE A 342 -27.09 26.17 18.46
N ALA A 343 -28.23 25.89 19.07
CA ALA A 343 -28.68 24.52 19.33
C ALA A 343 -28.87 23.72 18.02
N GLU A 344 -29.46 24.34 17.00
CA GLU A 344 -29.60 23.72 15.68
C GLU A 344 -28.24 23.46 15.02
N LEU A 345 -27.31 24.41 15.10
CA LEU A 345 -25.96 24.27 14.57
C LEU A 345 -25.14 23.25 15.35
N GLN A 346 -25.30 23.15 16.67
CA GLN A 346 -24.69 22.11 17.49
C GLN A 346 -25.20 20.73 17.12
N ALA A 347 -26.53 20.57 16.96
CA ALA A 347 -27.11 19.32 16.48
C ALA A 347 -26.63 18.96 15.06
N LYS A 348 -26.49 19.96 14.17
CA LYS A 348 -25.90 19.76 12.84
C LYS A 348 -24.42 19.39 12.90
N ILE A 349 -23.64 19.99 13.80
CA ILE A 349 -22.23 19.63 14.00
C ILE A 349 -22.12 18.20 14.49
N GLU A 350 -22.91 17.81 15.50
CA GLU A 350 -22.92 16.44 16.03
C GLU A 350 -23.33 15.42 14.95
N ASP A 351 -24.27 15.79 14.07
CA ASP A 351 -24.64 14.95 12.94
C ASP A 351 -23.55 14.87 11.86
N LEU A 352 -22.87 15.99 11.59
CA LEU A 352 -21.74 16.06 10.64
C LEU A 352 -20.49 15.35 11.14
N GLU A 353 -20.29 15.25 12.45
CA GLU A 353 -19.18 14.51 13.07
C GLU A 353 -19.33 13.00 12.94
N LYS A 354 -20.54 12.49 12.65
CA LYS A 354 -20.74 11.06 12.42
C LYS A 354 -19.97 10.58 11.18
N PRO A 355 -19.48 9.34 11.18
CA PRO A 355 -18.84 8.75 10.02
C PRO A 355 -19.81 8.68 8.83
N TRP A 356 -19.30 8.90 7.62
CA TRP A 356 -20.09 8.72 6.40
C TRP A 356 -20.35 7.23 6.15
N THR A 357 -21.56 6.92 5.74
CA THR A 357 -22.02 5.54 5.48
C THR A 357 -22.12 5.26 3.98
N PHE A 358 -21.93 4.01 3.59
CA PHE A 358 -22.17 3.57 2.22
C PHE A 358 -23.66 3.68 1.89
N ALA A 359 -23.95 4.27 0.74
CA ALA A 359 -25.32 4.37 0.24
C ALA A 359 -25.83 3.03 -0.28
N GLY A 360 -27.11 2.74 -0.02
CA GLY A 360 -27.82 1.56 -0.51
C GLY A 360 -28.01 0.45 0.53
N THR A 361 -28.85 -0.51 0.19
CA THR A 361 -29.23 -1.66 1.05
C THR A 361 -28.60 -2.97 0.58
N ILE A 362 -27.58 -2.90 -0.28
CA ILE A 362 -26.84 -4.09 -0.75
C ILE A 362 -26.00 -4.62 0.41
N ASP A 363 -25.90 -5.95 0.52
CA ASP A 363 -25.21 -6.64 1.62
C ASP A 363 -23.80 -6.09 1.90
N TYR A 364 -23.04 -5.75 0.86
CA TYR A 364 -21.69 -5.19 0.99
C TYR A 364 -21.69 -3.80 1.64
N ALA A 365 -22.65 -2.94 1.28
CA ALA A 365 -22.83 -1.62 1.87
C ALA A 365 -23.28 -1.73 3.34
N MET A 366 -24.19 -2.67 3.65
CA MET A 366 -24.63 -2.94 5.02
C MET A 366 -23.50 -3.49 5.89
N ALA A 367 -22.69 -4.40 5.37
CA ALA A 367 -21.50 -4.91 6.05
C ALA A 367 -20.50 -3.77 6.31
N GLY A 368 -20.24 -2.91 5.31
CA GLY A 368 -19.39 -1.73 5.48
C GLY A 368 -19.90 -0.76 6.55
N ASN A 369 -21.21 -0.49 6.58
CA ASN A 369 -21.83 0.37 7.60
C ASN A 369 -21.76 -0.24 9.00
N SER A 370 -21.82 -1.57 9.10
CA SER A 370 -21.65 -2.29 10.37
C SER A 370 -20.22 -2.18 10.89
N ILE A 371 -19.21 -2.24 10.01
CA ILE A 371 -17.80 -2.03 10.37
C ILE A 371 -17.57 -0.60 10.83
N ILE A 372 -18.10 0.38 10.10
CA ILE A 372 -18.01 1.81 10.47
C ILE A 372 -18.58 2.03 11.87
N SER A 373 -19.77 1.47 12.12
CA SER A 373 -20.43 1.56 13.43
C SER A 373 -19.62 0.88 14.53
N PHE A 374 -19.05 -0.30 14.25
CA PHE A 374 -18.19 -1.02 15.17
C PHE A 374 -16.97 -0.19 15.59
N TYR A 375 -16.23 0.38 14.64
CA TYR A 375 -15.04 1.18 14.95
C TYR A 375 -15.37 2.51 15.64
N HIS A 376 -16.46 3.15 15.24
CA HIS A 376 -16.89 4.40 15.85
C HIS A 376 -17.33 4.19 17.32
N LEU A 377 -18.14 3.16 17.59
CA LEU A 377 -18.65 2.90 18.94
C LEU A 377 -17.60 2.27 19.87
N ALA A 378 -16.77 1.36 19.37
CA ALA A 378 -15.81 0.64 20.20
C ALA A 378 -14.50 1.42 20.43
N TYR A 379 -14.06 2.22 19.45
CA TYR A 379 -12.73 2.85 19.46
C TYR A 379 -12.77 4.36 19.20
N GLY A 380 -13.92 4.95 18.85
CA GLY A 380 -14.02 6.37 18.51
C GLY A 380 -13.33 6.73 17.18
N TYR A 381 -13.08 5.74 16.31
CA TYR A 381 -12.46 5.96 15.01
C TYR A 381 -13.51 6.32 13.96
N ILE A 382 -13.18 7.30 13.12
CA ILE A 382 -14.02 7.77 12.01
C ILE A 382 -13.53 7.09 10.73
N LEU A 383 -14.31 6.14 10.24
CA LEU A 383 -14.10 5.49 8.95
C LEU A 383 -15.17 5.98 7.98
N ASP A 384 -14.83 6.89 7.09
CA ASP A 384 -15.79 7.45 6.14
C ASP A 384 -15.89 6.57 4.90
N ALA A 385 -17.10 6.11 4.60
CA ALA A 385 -17.40 5.39 3.38
C ALA A 385 -17.05 6.22 2.13
N ILE A 386 -16.21 5.67 1.26
CA ILE A 386 -15.90 6.27 -0.04
C ILE A 386 -16.57 5.48 -1.16
N ALA A 387 -16.25 4.20 -1.27
CA ALA A 387 -16.78 3.33 -2.31
C ALA A 387 -16.71 1.87 -1.86
N TRP A 388 -17.64 1.07 -2.35
CA TRP A 388 -17.53 -0.37 -2.35
C TRP A 388 -17.46 -0.84 -3.80
N GLN A 389 -16.70 -1.90 -4.04
CA GLN A 389 -16.58 -2.48 -5.37
C GLN A 389 -16.69 -4.00 -5.26
N GLU A 390 -17.60 -4.59 -6.03
CA GLU A 390 -17.65 -6.03 -6.15
C GLU A 390 -16.41 -6.53 -6.88
N THR A 391 -15.77 -7.55 -6.32
CA THR A 391 -14.65 -8.24 -6.93
C THR A 391 -15.08 -9.63 -7.37
N GLU A 392 -14.23 -10.26 -8.16
CA GLU A 392 -14.46 -11.62 -8.63
C GLU A 392 -14.62 -12.62 -7.46
N THR A 393 -13.98 -12.37 -6.32
CA THR A 393 -13.94 -13.25 -5.14
C THR A 393 -14.79 -12.77 -3.96
N GLY A 394 -15.37 -11.58 -4.05
CA GLY A 394 -16.13 -10.96 -2.97
C GLY A 394 -16.31 -9.48 -3.24
N TYR A 395 -15.74 -8.63 -2.40
CA TYR A 395 -15.82 -7.18 -2.57
C TYR A 395 -14.73 -6.45 -1.78
N THR A 396 -14.46 -5.21 -2.16
CA THR A 396 -13.60 -4.29 -1.42
C THR A 396 -14.42 -3.13 -0.86
N LEU A 397 -14.06 -2.69 0.34
CA LEU A 397 -14.61 -1.51 0.98
C LEU A 397 -13.51 -0.48 1.14
N THR A 398 -13.76 0.73 0.63
CA THR A 398 -12.80 1.83 0.69
C THR A 398 -13.27 2.87 1.69
N PHE A 399 -12.38 3.23 2.61
CA PHE A 399 -12.61 4.16 3.69
C PHE A 399 -11.62 5.32 3.64
N ASN A 400 -12.10 6.52 3.98
CA ASN A 400 -11.26 7.66 4.28
C ASN A 400 -11.09 7.77 5.80
N THR A 401 -9.85 7.98 6.25
CA THR A 401 -9.49 8.06 7.67
C THR A 401 -8.96 9.44 8.08
N VAL A 402 -8.99 10.43 7.18
CA VAL A 402 -8.39 11.76 7.41
C VAL A 402 -9.04 12.55 8.55
N ARG A 403 -10.32 12.30 8.87
CA ARG A 403 -11.04 13.00 9.95
C ARG A 403 -10.67 12.53 11.37
N ASN A 404 -9.76 11.56 11.51
CA ASN A 404 -9.29 11.10 12.81
C ASN A 404 -8.23 12.06 13.39
N LYS A 405 -8.20 12.19 14.72
CA LYS A 405 -7.18 12.98 15.44
C LYS A 405 -5.75 12.43 15.29
N VAL A 406 -5.64 11.14 14.97
CA VAL A 406 -4.38 10.41 14.79
C VAL A 406 -4.41 9.71 13.45
N TYR A 407 -3.26 9.62 12.79
CA TYR A 407 -3.12 8.83 11.57
C TYR A 407 -3.34 7.35 11.88
N LEU A 408 -4.40 6.77 11.31
CA LEU A 408 -4.72 5.35 11.48
C LEU A 408 -3.86 4.50 10.53
N THR A 409 -3.13 3.54 11.08
CA THR A 409 -2.43 2.52 10.29
C THR A 409 -3.27 1.23 10.19
N ALA A 410 -2.94 0.37 9.22
CA ALA A 410 -3.60 -0.94 9.11
C ALA A 410 -3.42 -1.77 10.38
N ASP A 411 -2.26 -1.68 11.03
CA ASP A 411 -2.00 -2.39 12.30
C ASP A 411 -2.88 -1.90 13.43
N MET A 412 -3.13 -0.58 13.53
CA MET A 412 -4.07 -0.02 14.52
C MET A 412 -5.50 -0.48 14.27
N LEU A 413 -5.88 -0.66 13.00
CA LEU A 413 -7.17 -1.22 12.65
C LEU A 413 -7.24 -2.72 12.93
N HIS A 414 -6.12 -3.45 12.96
CA HIS A 414 -6.05 -4.88 13.32
C HIS A 414 -5.73 -5.16 14.79
N ASP A 415 -5.63 -4.13 15.62
CA ASP A 415 -5.26 -4.28 17.01
C ASP A 415 -6.34 -5.06 17.81
N LYS A 416 -5.90 -5.71 18.89
CA LYS A 416 -6.76 -6.43 19.87
C LYS A 416 -7.62 -7.57 19.30
N ASP A 417 -7.13 -8.25 18.27
CA ASP A 417 -7.71 -9.50 17.76
C ASP A 417 -9.16 -9.33 17.25
N ASN A 418 -9.46 -8.17 16.66
CA ASN A 418 -10.78 -7.82 16.11
C ASN A 418 -11.05 -8.44 14.72
N ARG A 419 -10.04 -9.03 14.07
CA ARG A 419 -10.16 -9.65 12.73
C ARG A 419 -11.24 -10.74 12.62
N PRO A 420 -11.46 -11.62 13.61
CA PRO A 420 -12.57 -12.56 13.60
C PRO A 420 -13.95 -11.88 13.69
N GLN A 421 -14.04 -10.76 14.41
CA GLN A 421 -15.28 -9.97 14.50
C GLN A 421 -15.57 -9.31 13.15
N LEU A 422 -14.55 -8.78 12.48
CA LEU A 422 -14.68 -8.28 11.10
C LEU A 422 -15.14 -9.38 10.14
N ALA A 423 -14.58 -10.59 10.25
CA ALA A 423 -15.01 -11.75 9.46
C ALA A 423 -16.50 -12.08 9.72
N GLY A 424 -16.96 -12.02 10.97
CA GLY A 424 -18.37 -12.21 11.35
C GLY A 424 -19.30 -11.12 10.82
N LEU A 425 -18.86 -9.86 10.79
CA LEU A 425 -19.64 -8.73 10.23
C LEU A 425 -19.74 -8.77 8.71
N THR A 426 -18.82 -9.45 8.04
CA THR A 426 -18.69 -9.47 6.57
C THR A 426 -19.01 -10.83 5.94
N ASN A 427 -19.23 -11.87 6.74
CA ASN A 427 -19.32 -13.26 6.30
C ASN A 427 -18.13 -13.68 5.40
N SER A 428 -16.93 -13.20 5.72
CA SER A 428 -15.71 -13.50 4.95
C SER A 428 -15.22 -14.92 5.22
N LEU A 429 -14.79 -15.62 4.16
CA LEU A 429 -14.16 -16.95 4.22
C LEU A 429 -12.74 -16.90 4.80
N GLN A 430 -12.08 -15.74 4.68
CA GLN A 430 -10.75 -15.48 5.23
C GLN A 430 -10.80 -14.25 6.15
N LEU A 431 -9.82 -14.11 7.05
CA LEU A 431 -9.74 -12.94 7.92
C LEU A 431 -9.57 -11.66 7.08
N PRO A 432 -10.54 -10.72 7.11
CA PRO A 432 -10.45 -9.47 6.36
C PRO A 432 -9.21 -8.69 6.77
N THR A 433 -8.55 -8.07 5.80
CA THR A 433 -7.30 -7.33 6.03
C THR A 433 -7.39 -5.92 5.44
N PHE A 434 -7.14 -4.91 6.27
CA PHE A 434 -6.96 -3.53 5.85
C PHE A 434 -5.60 -3.34 5.18
N THR A 435 -5.61 -2.66 4.04
CA THR A 435 -4.41 -2.28 3.30
C THR A 435 -4.48 -0.78 2.99
N PRO A 436 -3.40 -0.03 3.24
CA PRO A 436 -3.34 1.37 2.86
C PRO A 436 -3.13 1.48 1.34
N ASN A 437 -3.96 2.26 0.67
CA ASN A 437 -3.72 2.67 -0.70
C ASN A 437 -2.77 3.88 -0.68
N TYR A 438 -1.47 3.63 -0.87
CA TYR A 438 -0.43 4.67 -0.82
C TYR A 438 -0.59 5.77 -1.88
N GLN A 439 -1.35 5.55 -2.95
CA GLN A 439 -1.58 6.57 -3.98
C GLN A 439 -2.69 7.55 -3.60
N SER A 440 -3.74 7.08 -2.91
CA SER A 440 -4.90 7.90 -2.53
C SER A 440 -4.96 8.26 -1.05
N GLY A 441 -4.11 7.64 -0.21
CA GLY A 441 -4.16 7.80 1.24
C GLY A 441 -5.40 7.15 1.89
N LEU A 442 -6.15 6.34 1.14
CA LEU A 442 -7.37 5.67 1.61
C LEU A 442 -7.05 4.31 2.24
N MET A 443 -7.91 3.84 3.12
CA MET A 443 -7.85 2.48 3.68
C MET A 443 -8.79 1.57 2.91
N VAL A 444 -8.28 0.43 2.45
CA VAL A 444 -9.07 -0.56 1.71
C VAL A 444 -9.15 -1.84 2.52
N LEU A 445 -10.36 -2.31 2.76
CA LEU A 445 -10.63 -3.62 3.35
C LEU A 445 -11.03 -4.58 2.24
N GLU A 446 -10.27 -5.66 2.08
CA GLU A 446 -10.60 -6.74 1.17
C GLU A 446 -11.40 -7.83 1.89
N VAL A 447 -12.57 -8.17 1.33
CA VAL A 447 -13.46 -9.20 1.86
C VAL A 447 -13.66 -10.29 0.82
N ILE A 448 -13.37 -11.53 1.21
CA ILE A 448 -13.43 -12.70 0.32
C ILE A 448 -14.62 -13.56 0.73
N THR A 449 -15.70 -13.54 -0.05
CA THR A 449 -16.93 -14.30 0.24
C THR A 449 -17.06 -15.58 -0.59
N ARG A 450 -16.30 -15.69 -1.69
CA ARG A 450 -16.27 -16.85 -2.59
C ARG A 450 -14.84 -17.18 -3.00
N LYS A 451 -14.59 -18.45 -3.29
CA LYS A 451 -13.28 -18.88 -3.82
C LYS A 451 -13.07 -18.25 -5.21
N PRO A 452 -11.84 -17.83 -5.57
CA PRO A 452 -11.56 -17.29 -6.90
C PRO A 452 -12.03 -18.25 -8.00
N PRO A 453 -12.69 -17.76 -9.07
CA PRO A 453 -12.88 -18.56 -10.26
C PRO A 453 -11.51 -19.01 -10.76
N LYS A 454 -11.37 -20.29 -11.06
CA LYS A 454 -10.16 -20.78 -11.71
C LYS A 454 -10.06 -20.10 -13.06
N LYS A 455 -9.02 -19.29 -13.27
CA LYS A 455 -8.73 -18.68 -14.56
C LYS A 455 -8.71 -19.79 -15.61
N GLN A 456 -9.70 -19.81 -16.50
CA GLN A 456 -9.66 -20.64 -17.69
C GLN A 456 -8.58 -20.05 -18.60
N PHE A 457 -7.39 -20.61 -18.55
CA PHE A 457 -6.33 -20.27 -19.48
C PHE A 457 -6.69 -20.82 -20.87
N ASN A 458 -6.64 -19.96 -21.88
CA ASN A 458 -6.81 -20.39 -23.27
C ASN A 458 -5.63 -21.28 -23.68
N GLU A 459 -5.88 -22.54 -24.06
CA GLU A 459 -4.85 -23.54 -24.41
C GLU A 459 -3.87 -23.03 -25.48
N LYS A 460 -4.36 -22.21 -26.43
CA LYS A 460 -3.54 -21.62 -27.51
C LYS A 460 -2.49 -20.62 -27.01
N ASP A 461 -2.70 -20.00 -25.85
CA ASP A 461 -1.75 -19.04 -25.30
C ASP A 461 -0.71 -19.74 -24.42
N ILE A 462 -1.08 -20.85 -23.78
CA ILE A 462 -0.16 -21.70 -23.02
C ILE A 462 0.76 -22.50 -23.94
N SER A 463 0.27 -23.00 -25.08
CA SER A 463 1.09 -23.72 -26.05
C SER A 463 2.22 -22.86 -26.67
N LYS A 464 2.19 -21.54 -26.50
CA LYS A 464 3.28 -20.60 -26.87
C LYS A 464 4.34 -20.45 -25.77
N LEU A 465 4.03 -20.86 -24.53
CA LEU A 465 4.92 -20.72 -23.37
C LEU A 465 5.91 -21.87 -23.25
N TRP A 466 5.52 -23.07 -23.68
CA TRP A 466 6.36 -24.27 -23.70
C TRP A 466 6.46 -24.89 -25.11
N ARG A 467 7.39 -25.81 -25.28
CA ARG A 467 7.38 -26.76 -26.41
C ARG A 467 6.52 -27.94 -26.01
N THR A 468 5.55 -28.26 -26.85
CA THR A 468 4.58 -29.33 -26.66
C THR A 468 5.24 -30.72 -26.68
N SER A 469 4.58 -31.69 -26.06
CA SER A 469 5.09 -33.06 -25.86
C SER A 469 5.39 -33.82 -27.16
N ASP A 470 4.76 -33.47 -28.27
CA ASP A 470 5.05 -34.00 -29.62
C ASP A 470 6.49 -33.71 -30.08
N LYS A 471 7.09 -32.62 -29.59
CA LYS A 471 8.49 -32.25 -29.91
C LYS A 471 9.50 -32.86 -28.95
N PHE A 472 9.05 -33.59 -27.93
CA PHE A 472 9.92 -34.12 -26.88
C PHE A 472 11.04 -34.98 -27.44
N GLU A 473 10.73 -35.92 -28.35
CA GLU A 473 11.75 -36.80 -28.96
C GLU A 473 12.84 -35.99 -29.70
N GLU A 474 12.42 -35.00 -30.49
CA GLU A 474 13.33 -34.16 -31.25
C GLU A 474 14.29 -33.37 -30.35
N ILE A 475 13.78 -32.92 -29.19
CA ILE A 475 14.53 -32.12 -28.22
C ILE A 475 15.60 -32.98 -27.54
N VAL A 476 15.26 -34.18 -27.07
CA VAL A 476 16.10 -34.94 -26.13
C VAL A 476 17.05 -35.96 -26.78
N LYS A 477 16.80 -36.38 -28.03
CA LYS A 477 17.54 -37.47 -28.72
C LYS A 477 19.06 -37.34 -28.75
N ASN A 478 19.59 -36.12 -28.73
CA ASN A 478 21.03 -35.84 -28.83
C ASN A 478 21.67 -35.51 -27.48
N TRP A 479 20.90 -35.53 -26.38
CA TRP A 479 21.44 -35.26 -25.07
C TRP A 479 22.32 -36.43 -24.60
N SER A 480 23.31 -36.11 -23.77
CA SER A 480 24.25 -37.12 -23.23
C SER A 480 24.64 -36.86 -21.80
N ARG A 481 24.53 -35.63 -21.31
CA ARG A 481 24.93 -35.24 -19.95
C ARG A 481 23.79 -34.43 -19.38
N ILE A 482 23.00 -35.04 -18.50
CA ILE A 482 21.71 -34.50 -18.07
C ILE A 482 21.64 -34.48 -16.55
N ARG A 483 21.10 -33.40 -15.99
CA ARG A 483 20.67 -33.30 -14.61
C ARG A 483 19.17 -33.08 -14.56
N ILE A 484 18.46 -33.87 -13.77
CA ILE A 484 17.01 -33.73 -13.56
C ILE A 484 16.78 -33.41 -12.09
N THR A 485 16.01 -32.37 -11.83
CA THR A 485 15.66 -31.95 -10.47
C THR A 485 14.17 -31.66 -10.36
N GLY A 486 13.64 -31.90 -9.17
CA GLY A 486 12.22 -31.74 -8.88
C GLY A 486 11.90 -32.17 -7.45
N GLY A 487 10.85 -31.59 -6.87
CA GLY A 487 10.35 -31.97 -5.55
C GLY A 487 10.05 -33.46 -5.42
N SER A 488 9.76 -33.91 -4.19
CA SER A 488 9.24 -35.27 -3.98
C SER A 488 8.02 -35.50 -4.88
N GLU A 489 7.95 -36.68 -5.52
CA GLU A 489 6.84 -37.08 -6.41
C GLU A 489 6.61 -36.22 -7.66
N SER A 490 7.55 -35.34 -8.03
CA SER A 490 7.38 -34.49 -9.23
C SER A 490 7.55 -35.25 -10.56
N GLY A 491 7.68 -36.58 -10.56
CA GLY A 491 7.90 -37.38 -11.77
C GLY A 491 9.33 -37.38 -12.33
N LYS A 492 10.36 -37.28 -11.46
CA LYS A 492 11.77 -37.25 -11.88
C LYS A 492 12.22 -38.54 -12.59
N SER A 493 12.06 -39.68 -11.93
CA SER A 493 12.50 -40.99 -12.45
C SER A 493 11.79 -41.37 -13.75
N PRO A 494 10.45 -41.22 -13.87
CA PRO A 494 9.78 -41.43 -15.16
C PRO A 494 10.24 -40.47 -16.27
N THR A 495 10.56 -39.21 -15.94
CA THR A 495 11.09 -38.26 -16.93
C THR A 495 12.48 -38.67 -17.39
N ALA A 496 13.33 -39.15 -16.47
CA ALA A 496 14.67 -39.64 -16.77
C ALA A 496 14.61 -40.88 -17.69
N GLU A 497 13.68 -41.79 -17.43
CA GLU A 497 13.43 -42.96 -18.27
C GLU A 497 12.96 -42.59 -19.68
N ASN A 498 11.98 -41.69 -19.80
CA ASN A 498 11.51 -41.21 -21.09
C ASN A 498 12.67 -40.61 -21.91
N ILE A 499 13.56 -39.84 -21.26
CA ILE A 499 14.76 -39.28 -21.92
C ILE A 499 15.73 -40.39 -22.32
N ALA A 500 16.01 -41.35 -21.43
CA ALA A 500 16.93 -42.45 -21.69
C ALA A 500 16.47 -43.32 -22.86
N CYS A 501 15.20 -43.71 -22.88
CA CYS A 501 14.62 -44.51 -23.96
C CYS A 501 14.73 -43.79 -25.31
N VAL A 502 14.42 -42.48 -25.35
CA VAL A 502 14.58 -41.70 -26.59
C VAL A 502 16.04 -41.62 -27.02
N ILE A 503 16.98 -41.37 -26.10
CA ILE A 503 18.41 -41.35 -26.44
C ILE A 503 18.83 -42.69 -27.04
N LEU A 504 18.45 -43.82 -26.41
CA LEU A 504 18.83 -45.16 -26.87
C LEU A 504 18.15 -45.56 -28.18
N LYS A 505 16.94 -45.07 -28.45
CA LYS A 505 16.26 -45.23 -29.75
C LYS A 505 17.06 -44.61 -30.89
N TYR A 506 17.70 -43.46 -30.68
CA TYR A 506 18.49 -42.74 -31.70
C TYR A 506 20.00 -43.01 -31.64
N ARG A 507 20.51 -43.47 -30.49
CA ARG A 507 21.90 -43.82 -30.24
C ARG A 507 21.93 -45.21 -29.57
N PRO A 508 21.75 -46.29 -30.35
CA PRO A 508 21.66 -47.64 -29.81
C PRO A 508 22.87 -47.99 -28.93
N GLY A 509 22.60 -48.54 -27.75
CA GLY A 509 23.59 -48.76 -26.71
C GLY A 509 23.03 -49.52 -25.52
N THR A 510 23.73 -49.45 -24.39
CA THR A 510 23.28 -50.07 -23.13
C THR A 510 22.95 -49.01 -22.08
N ALA A 511 21.98 -49.29 -21.22
CA ALA A 511 21.64 -48.47 -20.06
C ALA A 511 22.06 -49.17 -18.77
N LYS A 512 22.64 -48.41 -17.83
CA LYS A 512 22.98 -48.89 -16.49
C LYS A 512 22.28 -48.02 -15.45
N LEU A 513 21.29 -48.58 -14.75
CA LEU A 513 20.53 -47.86 -13.73
C LEU A 513 21.05 -48.16 -12.32
N TYR A 514 21.36 -47.10 -11.58
CA TYR A 514 21.75 -47.13 -10.17
C TYR A 514 20.68 -46.41 -9.35
N ASN A 515 19.86 -47.18 -8.63
CA ASN A 515 18.73 -46.70 -7.85
C ASN A 515 18.83 -47.18 -6.38
N PRO A 516 19.38 -46.35 -5.47
CA PRO A 516 19.48 -46.67 -4.05
C PRO A 516 18.15 -46.94 -3.33
N GLN A 517 17.03 -46.54 -3.92
CA GLN A 517 15.68 -46.71 -3.37
C GLN A 517 14.84 -47.70 -4.21
N HIS A 518 15.49 -48.66 -4.87
CA HIS A 518 14.85 -49.63 -5.78
C HIS A 518 13.64 -50.38 -5.18
N ASN A 519 13.64 -50.64 -3.87
CA ASN A 519 12.55 -51.33 -3.16
C ASN A 519 11.37 -50.42 -2.76
N SER A 520 11.35 -49.19 -3.23
CA SER A 520 10.24 -48.26 -3.00
C SER A 520 8.98 -48.72 -3.74
N GLN A 521 7.81 -48.51 -3.14
CA GLN A 521 6.51 -48.70 -3.80
C GLN A 521 6.31 -47.79 -5.04
N LYS A 522 7.22 -46.83 -5.24
CA LYS A 522 7.19 -45.81 -6.32
C LYS A 522 8.23 -46.10 -7.41
N ASN A 523 8.59 -47.36 -7.61
CA ASN A 523 9.53 -47.74 -8.67
C ASN A 523 8.81 -47.82 -10.03
N TYR A 524 9.01 -46.80 -10.87
CA TYR A 524 8.41 -46.70 -12.20
C TYR A 524 9.32 -47.18 -13.33
N TRP A 525 10.55 -47.63 -13.02
CA TRP A 525 11.57 -47.96 -14.02
C TRP A 525 11.28 -49.29 -14.75
N SER A 526 11.26 -49.27 -16.08
CA SER A 526 11.35 -50.45 -16.95
C SER A 526 12.81 -50.86 -17.23
N ILE A 527 13.76 -49.93 -17.11
CA ILE A 527 15.20 -50.21 -17.24
C ILE A 527 15.67 -51.07 -16.05
N PRO A 528 16.37 -52.21 -16.28
CA PRO A 528 16.87 -53.06 -15.19
C PRO A 528 17.85 -52.33 -14.26
N VAL A 529 17.63 -52.45 -12.95
CA VAL A 529 18.50 -51.88 -11.91
C VAL A 529 19.74 -52.75 -11.74
N ILE A 530 20.92 -52.14 -11.90
CA ILE A 530 22.23 -52.77 -11.74
C ILE A 530 22.82 -52.51 -10.36
N GLY A 531 22.56 -51.33 -9.78
CA GLY A 531 22.95 -50.99 -8.41
C GLY A 531 21.76 -50.53 -7.58
N SER A 532 21.64 -51.06 -6.37
CA SER A 532 20.49 -50.90 -5.47
C SER A 532 20.81 -50.16 -4.16
N SER A 533 22.04 -49.68 -3.99
CA SER A 533 22.49 -48.98 -2.78
C SER A 533 23.32 -47.72 -3.08
N HIS A 534 23.35 -46.77 -2.15
CA HIS A 534 24.17 -45.54 -2.27
C HIS A 534 25.67 -45.84 -2.49
N LYS A 535 26.18 -46.92 -1.88
CA LYS A 535 27.59 -47.34 -2.03
C LYS A 535 27.87 -47.89 -3.44
N GLU A 536 26.90 -48.55 -4.05
CA GLU A 536 27.01 -49.01 -5.45
C GLU A 536 26.95 -47.82 -6.41
N SER A 537 26.07 -46.85 -6.17
CA SER A 537 26.05 -45.59 -6.93
C SER A 537 27.39 -44.83 -6.83
N GLU A 538 27.98 -44.70 -5.63
CA GLU A 538 29.31 -44.08 -5.44
C GLU A 538 30.40 -44.80 -6.26
N LYS A 539 30.45 -46.14 -6.17
CA LYS A 539 31.42 -46.94 -6.92
C LYS A 539 31.22 -46.82 -8.42
N ALA A 540 29.97 -46.78 -8.88
CA ALA A 540 29.65 -46.66 -10.29
C ALA A 540 29.99 -45.29 -10.88
N ILE A 541 29.82 -44.21 -10.10
CA ILE A 541 30.29 -42.87 -10.50
C ILE A 541 31.81 -42.88 -10.68
N ALA A 542 32.56 -43.45 -9.72
CA ALA A 542 34.01 -43.57 -9.84
C ALA A 542 34.42 -44.46 -11.03
N ALA A 543 33.73 -45.58 -11.25
CA ALA A 543 33.99 -46.47 -12.38
C ALA A 543 33.71 -45.78 -13.74
N LEU A 544 32.64 -45.00 -13.85
CA LEU A 544 32.34 -44.23 -15.06
C LEU A 544 33.41 -43.16 -15.33
N ALA A 545 33.90 -42.48 -14.29
CA ALA A 545 35.00 -41.52 -14.43
C ALA A 545 36.28 -42.20 -14.94
N LEU A 546 36.63 -43.38 -14.41
CA LEU A 546 37.75 -44.18 -14.91
C LEU A 546 37.53 -44.67 -16.35
N GLN A 547 36.31 -45.06 -16.71
CA GLN A 547 35.95 -45.48 -18.07
C GLN A 547 36.11 -44.35 -19.09
N ILE A 548 35.74 -43.12 -18.71
CA ILE A 548 35.96 -41.93 -19.53
C ILE A 548 37.46 -41.72 -19.78
N ASP A 549 38.29 -41.83 -18.75
CA ASP A 549 39.74 -41.69 -18.89
C ASP A 549 40.33 -42.83 -19.75
N ALA A 550 39.88 -44.06 -19.53
CA ALA A 550 40.28 -45.23 -20.31
C ALA A 550 39.96 -45.07 -21.81
N ARG A 551 38.75 -44.61 -22.15
CA ARG A 551 38.34 -44.31 -23.53
C ARG A 551 39.06 -43.10 -24.09
N SER A 552 39.34 -42.07 -23.28
CA SER A 552 40.11 -40.89 -23.69
C SER A 552 41.53 -41.27 -24.11
N ASN A 553 42.15 -42.19 -23.36
CA ASN A 553 43.51 -42.70 -23.58
C ASN A 553 43.58 -43.88 -24.57
N GLY A 554 42.44 -44.28 -25.17
CA GLY A 554 42.37 -45.36 -26.18
C GLY A 554 42.55 -46.77 -25.62
N THR A 555 42.49 -46.95 -24.29
CA THR A 555 42.58 -48.26 -23.62
C THR A 555 41.24 -49.02 -23.62
N GLU A 556 40.13 -48.35 -23.92
CA GLU A 556 38.81 -48.95 -24.12
C GLU A 556 38.14 -48.43 -25.40
N SER A 557 37.35 -49.28 -26.07
CA SER A 557 36.63 -48.94 -27.30
C SER A 557 35.53 -47.89 -27.07
N ARG A 558 35.31 -47.04 -28.07
CA ARG A 558 34.21 -46.04 -28.14
C ARG A 558 33.06 -46.49 -29.04
N GLU A 559 33.08 -47.71 -29.57
CA GLU A 559 32.11 -48.19 -30.57
C GLU A 559 30.68 -48.28 -30.01
N VAL A 560 30.53 -48.71 -28.76
CA VAL A 560 29.22 -48.89 -28.13
C VAL A 560 28.91 -47.71 -27.21
N PHE A 561 27.74 -47.11 -27.43
CA PHE A 561 27.21 -46.08 -26.55
C PHE A 561 26.75 -46.72 -25.22
N GLU A 562 27.07 -46.08 -24.11
CA GLU A 562 26.62 -46.50 -22.79
C GLU A 562 26.07 -45.30 -22.02
N LEU A 563 24.87 -45.48 -21.45
CA LEU A 563 24.16 -44.46 -20.67
C LEU A 563 24.05 -44.93 -19.21
N SER A 564 24.68 -44.20 -18.30
CA SER A 564 24.53 -44.43 -16.86
C SER A 564 23.48 -43.50 -16.25
N LEU A 565 22.53 -44.06 -15.51
CA LEU A 565 21.49 -43.32 -14.80
C LEU A 565 21.72 -43.45 -13.31
N PHE A 566 21.87 -42.32 -12.62
CA PHE A 566 22.09 -42.25 -11.18
C PHE A 566 20.88 -41.58 -10.53
N ASP A 567 19.99 -42.39 -9.97
CA ASP A 567 18.87 -41.89 -9.18
C ASP A 567 19.34 -41.46 -7.78
N GLU A 568 18.66 -40.47 -7.20
CA GLU A 568 18.91 -40.02 -5.84
C GLU A 568 20.39 -39.58 -5.60
N ILE A 569 20.95 -38.77 -6.52
CA ILE A 569 22.35 -38.32 -6.43
C ILE A 569 22.60 -37.43 -5.20
N ASP A 570 21.65 -36.56 -4.84
CA ASP A 570 21.81 -35.63 -3.71
C ASP A 570 21.88 -36.38 -2.36
N SER A 571 21.08 -37.45 -2.21
CA SER A 571 21.10 -38.30 -1.02
C SER A 571 22.31 -39.25 -1.02
N THR A 572 22.75 -39.73 -2.18
CA THR A 572 24.01 -40.47 -2.34
C THR A 572 25.23 -39.65 -1.90
N MET A 573 25.28 -38.36 -2.27
CA MET A 573 26.29 -37.41 -1.80
C MET A 573 26.21 -37.16 -0.29
N SER A 574 25.00 -37.11 0.26
CA SER A 574 24.80 -36.85 1.70
C SER A 574 25.16 -38.03 2.59
N HIS A 575 25.00 -39.26 2.10
CA HIS A 575 25.23 -40.51 2.85
C HIS A 575 26.73 -40.81 3.07
N THR A 576 27.64 -40.22 2.32
CA THR A 576 29.05 -40.65 2.21
C THR A 576 30.03 -39.89 3.12
N HIS A 577 29.59 -39.44 4.31
CA HIS A 577 30.36 -38.73 5.36
C HIS A 577 31.88 -38.60 5.10
N GLY A 578 32.31 -37.45 4.56
CA GLY A 578 33.74 -37.13 4.34
C GLY A 578 34.28 -37.34 2.92
N LYS A 579 33.54 -38.00 2.00
CA LYS A 579 33.95 -38.20 0.59
C LYS A 579 33.24 -37.30 -0.43
N LYS A 580 32.52 -36.29 0.04
CA LYS A 580 31.69 -35.43 -0.83
C LYS A 580 32.50 -34.74 -1.94
N SER A 581 33.75 -34.36 -1.66
CA SER A 581 34.66 -33.76 -2.65
C SER A 581 35.01 -34.72 -3.79
N ASP A 582 35.23 -36.00 -3.49
CA ASP A 582 35.72 -36.98 -4.46
C ASP A 582 34.61 -37.37 -5.44
N ILE A 583 33.39 -37.58 -4.93
CA ILE A 583 32.22 -37.84 -5.77
C ILE A 583 31.90 -36.60 -6.60
N GLY A 584 31.96 -35.40 -6.02
CA GLY A 584 31.81 -34.13 -6.75
C GLY A 584 32.82 -33.97 -7.88
N GLY A 585 34.10 -34.28 -7.63
CA GLY A 585 35.16 -34.27 -8.63
C GLY A 585 34.89 -35.23 -9.79
N ASN A 586 34.47 -36.47 -9.49
CA ASN A 586 34.11 -37.46 -10.50
C ASN A 586 32.89 -37.02 -11.33
N VAL A 587 31.84 -36.50 -10.68
CA VAL A 587 30.66 -35.96 -11.38
C VAL A 587 31.06 -34.80 -12.29
N ASN A 588 31.89 -33.87 -11.82
CA ASN A 588 32.41 -32.75 -12.62
C ASN A 588 33.18 -33.24 -13.86
N PHE A 589 34.03 -34.26 -13.68
CA PHE A 589 34.77 -34.86 -14.79
C PHE A 589 33.83 -35.52 -15.81
N ILE A 590 32.83 -36.27 -15.34
CA ILE A 590 31.82 -36.93 -16.18
C ILE A 590 31.05 -35.90 -17.01
N ILE A 591 30.50 -34.86 -16.38
CA ILE A 591 29.72 -33.82 -17.08
C ILE A 591 30.57 -32.97 -18.02
N LYS A 592 31.91 -33.00 -17.94
CA LYS A 592 32.79 -32.31 -18.89
C LYS A 592 33.21 -33.21 -20.05
N GLN A 593 33.43 -34.50 -19.82
CA GLN A 593 34.13 -35.37 -20.78
C GLN A 593 33.27 -36.48 -21.41
N ALA A 594 32.19 -36.95 -20.77
CA ALA A 594 31.47 -38.15 -21.19
C ALA A 594 31.03 -38.13 -22.67
N SER A 595 30.50 -37.00 -23.15
CA SER A 595 29.99 -36.87 -24.52
C SER A 595 31.07 -37.02 -25.59
N HIS A 596 32.33 -36.71 -25.29
CA HIS A 596 33.46 -36.89 -26.22
C HIS A 596 33.89 -38.36 -26.36
N GLN A 597 33.48 -39.20 -25.42
CA GLN A 597 33.91 -40.60 -25.30
C GLN A 597 32.79 -41.60 -25.66
N ASN A 598 31.73 -41.12 -26.34
CA ASN A 598 30.52 -41.89 -26.62
C ASN A 598 29.89 -42.51 -25.34
N LEU A 599 29.91 -41.75 -24.25
CA LEU A 599 29.30 -42.09 -22.96
C LEU A 599 28.25 -41.06 -22.60
N GLY A 600 27.23 -41.49 -21.86
CA GLY A 600 26.18 -40.64 -21.33
C GLY A 600 25.97 -40.82 -19.83
N ALA A 601 25.52 -39.75 -19.17
CA ALA A 601 25.15 -39.77 -17.77
C ALA A 601 23.86 -38.95 -17.53
N ILE A 602 22.94 -39.51 -16.75
CA ILE A 602 21.75 -38.82 -16.22
C ILE A 602 21.85 -38.83 -14.70
N PHE A 603 21.91 -37.65 -14.09
CA PHE A 603 21.93 -37.47 -12.64
C PHE A 603 20.56 -36.94 -12.17
N ILE A 604 19.95 -37.59 -11.18
CA ILE A 604 18.59 -37.27 -10.73
C ILE A 604 18.64 -36.87 -9.25
N GLY A 605 18.25 -35.63 -8.95
CA GLY A 605 18.30 -35.05 -7.61
C GLY A 605 17.03 -34.32 -7.23
N GLN A 606 16.92 -33.91 -5.97
CA GLN A 606 15.80 -33.11 -5.48
C GLN A 606 16.11 -31.61 -5.56
N ASN A 607 17.37 -31.21 -5.35
CA ASN A 607 17.72 -29.80 -5.21
C ASN A 607 18.10 -29.18 -6.55
N ALA A 608 17.43 -28.07 -6.91
CA ALA A 608 17.80 -27.24 -8.04
C ALA A 608 19.03 -26.35 -7.74
N ASN A 609 19.34 -26.15 -6.46
CA ASN A 609 20.57 -25.50 -6.03
C ASN A 609 21.74 -26.50 -6.04
N VAL A 610 22.83 -26.07 -6.66
CA VAL A 610 24.01 -26.88 -6.94
C VAL A 610 25.10 -26.68 -5.87
N SER A 611 24.99 -25.64 -5.04
CA SER A 611 26.00 -25.30 -4.03
C SER A 611 26.20 -26.37 -2.93
N GLU A 612 25.34 -27.39 -2.88
CA GLU A 612 25.46 -28.51 -1.94
C GLU A 612 26.48 -29.57 -2.36
N TYR A 613 27.08 -29.46 -3.55
CA TYR A 613 28.15 -30.33 -4.04
C TYR A 613 29.52 -29.71 -3.68
N PRO A 614 30.23 -30.19 -2.63
CA PRO A 614 31.50 -29.60 -2.21
C PRO A 614 32.55 -29.75 -3.32
N GLY A 615 33.19 -28.63 -3.69
CA GLY A 615 34.17 -28.59 -4.77
C GLY A 615 33.58 -28.44 -6.18
N MET A 616 32.27 -28.28 -6.30
CA MET A 616 31.62 -27.92 -7.56
C MET A 616 30.94 -26.55 -7.43
N GLU A 617 31.05 -25.76 -8.50
CA GLU A 617 30.29 -24.53 -8.63
C GLU A 617 29.06 -24.76 -9.50
N ARG A 618 28.09 -23.86 -9.40
CA ARG A 618 26.94 -23.84 -10.31
C ARG A 618 27.37 -23.76 -11.78
N SER A 619 28.46 -23.04 -12.05
CA SER A 619 29.05 -22.88 -13.38
C SER A 619 29.47 -24.21 -14.01
N ASP A 620 29.88 -25.22 -13.20
CA ASP A 620 30.27 -26.54 -13.72
C ASP A 620 29.10 -27.24 -14.40
N TRP A 621 27.89 -27.13 -13.83
CA TRP A 621 26.67 -27.74 -14.36
C TRP A 621 26.14 -27.06 -15.62
N ASN A 622 26.67 -25.90 -16.02
CA ASN A 622 26.41 -25.33 -17.34
C ASN A 622 26.98 -26.18 -18.49
N SER A 623 27.82 -27.19 -18.18
CA SER A 623 28.31 -28.17 -19.15
C SER A 623 27.29 -29.30 -19.42
N ALA A 624 26.25 -29.42 -18.59
CA ALA A 624 25.19 -30.42 -18.73
C ALA A 624 23.86 -29.75 -19.09
N VAL A 625 22.92 -30.54 -19.61
CA VAL A 625 21.53 -30.11 -19.76
C VAL A 625 20.85 -30.21 -18.41
N ASN A 626 20.34 -29.10 -17.88
CA ASN A 626 19.63 -29.06 -16.61
C ASN A 626 18.13 -28.98 -16.84
N ILE A 627 17.39 -29.88 -16.19
CA ILE A 627 15.94 -30.01 -16.30
C ILE A 627 15.37 -29.82 -14.90
N HIS A 628 14.51 -28.82 -14.75
CA HIS A 628 13.89 -28.46 -13.48
C HIS A 628 12.37 -28.60 -13.60
N ILE A 629 11.81 -29.62 -12.96
CA ILE A 629 10.40 -30.00 -13.09
C ILE A 629 9.53 -29.16 -12.14
N GLY A 630 8.44 -28.59 -12.68
CA GLY A 630 7.44 -27.88 -11.89
C GLY A 630 8.01 -26.70 -11.11
N ILE A 631 7.76 -26.68 -9.79
CA ILE A 631 8.15 -25.57 -8.91
C ILE A 631 9.67 -25.35 -8.83
N ASN A 632 10.48 -26.40 -9.01
CA ASN A 632 11.94 -26.31 -9.02
C ASN A 632 12.48 -25.40 -10.14
N ALA A 633 11.68 -25.11 -11.17
CA ALA A 633 12.02 -24.10 -12.17
C ALA A 633 12.22 -22.71 -11.54
N ASN A 634 11.42 -22.34 -10.53
CA ASN A 634 11.60 -21.06 -9.82
C ASN A 634 12.90 -21.02 -9.02
N ASP A 635 13.25 -22.12 -8.35
CA ASP A 635 14.48 -22.24 -7.58
C ASP A 635 15.70 -22.16 -8.51
N ALA A 636 15.62 -22.80 -9.69
CA ALA A 636 16.63 -22.72 -10.71
C ALA A 636 16.80 -21.28 -11.22
N LEU A 637 15.72 -20.58 -11.54
CA LEU A 637 15.75 -19.19 -12.04
C LEU A 637 16.19 -18.18 -10.98
N THR A 638 15.89 -18.43 -9.71
CA THR A 638 16.30 -17.55 -8.60
C THR A 638 17.80 -17.62 -8.36
N ASN A 639 18.36 -18.82 -8.47
CA ASN A 639 19.75 -19.06 -8.12
C ASN A 639 20.71 -18.98 -9.34
N THR A 640 20.21 -18.68 -10.54
CA THR A 640 21.03 -18.65 -11.77
C THR A 640 21.84 -17.36 -11.90
N ASN A 641 23.11 -17.51 -12.27
CA ASN A 641 24.01 -16.40 -12.58
C ASN A 641 24.13 -16.13 -14.10
N VAL A 642 23.44 -16.92 -14.93
CA VAL A 642 23.53 -16.85 -16.40
C VAL A 642 22.53 -15.83 -16.98
N LEU A 643 21.49 -15.46 -16.22
CA LEU A 643 20.40 -14.60 -16.69
C LEU A 643 20.44 -13.24 -16.01
N THR A 644 20.00 -12.21 -16.74
CA THR A 644 19.73 -10.90 -16.14
C THR A 644 18.49 -10.97 -15.23
N THR A 645 18.36 -10.01 -14.31
CA THR A 645 17.19 -9.92 -13.41
C THR A 645 15.87 -9.88 -14.20
N SER A 646 15.81 -9.07 -15.26
CA SER A 646 14.61 -8.94 -16.11
C SER A 646 14.27 -10.24 -16.84
N GLU A 647 15.26 -10.98 -17.35
CA GLU A 647 15.02 -12.28 -17.98
C GLU A 647 14.54 -13.33 -16.98
N SER A 648 15.12 -13.34 -15.78
CA SER A 648 14.70 -14.23 -14.70
C SER A 648 13.26 -13.95 -14.28
N GLU A 649 12.88 -12.68 -14.07
CA GLU A 649 11.51 -12.27 -13.76
C GLU A 649 10.52 -12.69 -14.86
N ARG A 650 10.86 -12.43 -16.13
CA ARG A 650 10.02 -12.82 -17.26
C ARG A 650 9.82 -14.35 -17.34
N LEU A 651 10.84 -15.14 -17.02
CA LEU A 651 10.72 -16.59 -16.98
C LEU A 651 9.92 -17.07 -15.76
N LYS A 652 10.07 -16.44 -14.59
CA LYS A 652 9.27 -16.75 -13.39
C LYS A 652 7.78 -16.46 -13.61
N GLU A 653 7.44 -15.39 -14.33
CA GLU A 653 6.06 -15.14 -14.74
C GLU A 653 5.50 -16.26 -15.63
N LYS A 654 6.32 -16.79 -16.56
CA LYS A 654 5.93 -17.95 -17.37
C LYS A 654 5.75 -19.20 -16.50
N VAL A 655 6.64 -19.45 -15.54
CA VAL A 655 6.51 -20.56 -14.58
C VAL A 655 5.18 -20.45 -13.84
N ALA A 656 4.83 -19.28 -13.30
CA ALA A 656 3.56 -19.08 -12.58
C ALA A 656 2.34 -19.39 -13.45
N LYS A 657 2.36 -18.97 -14.72
CA LYS A 657 1.30 -19.28 -15.70
C LYS A 657 1.21 -20.78 -15.99
N LEU A 658 2.35 -21.46 -16.17
CA LEU A 658 2.39 -22.90 -16.44
C LEU A 658 1.94 -23.73 -15.23
N ILE A 659 2.35 -23.38 -14.02
CA ILE A 659 1.87 -24.02 -12.78
C ILE A 659 0.35 -23.93 -12.69
N ALA A 660 -0.20 -22.72 -12.84
CA ALA A 660 -1.63 -22.50 -12.75
C ALA A 660 -2.40 -23.25 -13.85
N PHE A 661 -1.86 -23.31 -15.07
CA PHE A 661 -2.45 -24.09 -16.16
C PHE A 661 -2.45 -25.58 -15.88
N CYS A 662 -1.29 -26.18 -15.53
CA CYS A 662 -1.19 -27.61 -15.23
C CYS A 662 -2.12 -28.00 -14.08
N ALA A 663 -2.16 -27.23 -13.00
CA ALA A 663 -3.05 -27.47 -11.88
C ALA A 663 -4.53 -27.42 -12.30
N SER A 664 -4.92 -26.37 -13.04
CA SER A 664 -6.29 -26.23 -13.53
C SER A 664 -6.71 -27.36 -14.48
N LYS A 665 -5.83 -27.78 -15.39
CA LYS A 665 -6.10 -28.84 -16.36
C LYS A 665 -6.14 -30.22 -15.72
N ASN A 666 -5.23 -30.51 -14.81
CA ASN A 666 -5.24 -31.76 -14.06
C ASN A 666 -6.53 -31.85 -13.24
N GLU A 667 -6.94 -30.78 -12.57
CA GLU A 667 -8.18 -30.78 -11.80
C GLU A 667 -9.44 -30.89 -12.68
N GLU A 668 -9.46 -30.24 -13.86
CA GLU A 668 -10.53 -30.39 -14.86
C GLU A 668 -10.69 -31.85 -15.31
N LEU A 669 -9.57 -32.56 -15.46
CA LEU A 669 -9.53 -33.96 -15.89
C LEU A 669 -9.63 -34.96 -14.73
N GLY A 670 -9.72 -34.49 -13.48
CA GLY A 670 -9.72 -35.34 -12.29
C GLY A 670 -8.41 -36.08 -12.05
N LEU A 671 -7.29 -35.54 -12.53
CA LEU A 671 -5.94 -36.09 -12.39
C LEU A 671 -5.24 -35.51 -11.16
N ASP A 672 -4.61 -36.37 -10.37
CA ASP A 672 -3.66 -36.03 -9.32
C ASP A 672 -2.29 -35.75 -9.93
N ASP A 673 -1.77 -34.55 -9.73
CA ASP A 673 -0.50 -34.07 -10.27
C ASP A 673 0.73 -34.89 -9.80
N LYS A 674 0.58 -35.68 -8.73
CA LYS A 674 1.64 -36.49 -8.13
C LYS A 674 1.61 -37.95 -8.54
N HIS A 675 0.42 -38.51 -8.71
CA HIS A 675 0.25 -39.97 -8.85
C HIS A 675 -0.23 -40.41 -10.22
N ASP A 676 -0.89 -39.53 -10.99
CA ASP A 676 -1.45 -39.92 -12.27
C ASP A 676 -0.44 -39.85 -13.41
N ILE A 677 -0.38 -40.95 -14.16
CA ILE A 677 0.50 -41.14 -15.33
C ILE A 677 0.30 -40.05 -16.39
N ASN A 678 -0.95 -39.62 -16.55
CA ASN A 678 -1.38 -38.67 -17.57
C ASN A 678 -1.42 -37.21 -17.09
N ALA A 679 -0.96 -36.93 -15.87
CA ALA A 679 -0.95 -35.57 -15.34
C ALA A 679 -0.08 -34.64 -16.22
N TYR A 680 -0.64 -33.49 -16.57
CA TYR A 680 0.06 -32.41 -17.25
C TYR A 680 1.17 -31.88 -16.35
N ARG A 681 2.40 -31.93 -16.87
CA ARG A 681 3.60 -31.49 -16.17
C ARG A 681 4.50 -30.74 -17.14
N PHE A 682 5.31 -29.84 -16.59
CA PHE A 682 6.27 -29.08 -17.37
C PHE A 682 7.63 -29.06 -16.71
N ALA A 683 8.66 -28.78 -17.51
CA ALA A 683 10.01 -28.59 -17.04
C ALA A 683 10.63 -27.34 -17.68
N LEU A 684 11.46 -26.64 -16.91
CA LEU A 684 12.42 -25.68 -17.44
C LEU A 684 13.67 -26.45 -17.90
N VAL A 685 14.09 -26.22 -19.13
CA VAL A 685 15.31 -26.78 -19.72
C VAL A 685 16.34 -25.68 -19.89
N MET A 686 17.53 -25.91 -19.35
CA MET A 686 18.71 -25.07 -19.51
C MET A 686 19.82 -25.90 -20.17
N GLU A 687 19.98 -25.76 -21.49
CA GLU A 687 21.03 -26.43 -22.24
C GLU A 687 22.30 -25.57 -22.32
N PRO A 688 23.49 -26.18 -22.42
CA PRO A 688 24.75 -25.45 -22.63
C PRO A 688 24.64 -24.54 -23.86
N SER A 689 25.04 -23.28 -23.70
CA SER A 689 25.07 -22.27 -24.79
C SER A 689 23.72 -21.97 -25.47
N LYS A 690 22.58 -22.34 -24.87
CA LYS A 690 21.24 -22.01 -25.38
C LYS A 690 20.44 -21.21 -24.34
N GLN A 691 19.49 -20.43 -24.85
CA GLN A 691 18.52 -19.73 -24.01
C GLN A 691 17.58 -20.72 -23.31
N PRO A 692 17.23 -20.53 -22.03
CA PRO A 692 16.30 -21.41 -21.33
C PRO A 692 14.91 -21.43 -21.97
N TYR A 693 14.28 -22.60 -21.98
CA TYR A 693 12.93 -22.77 -22.52
C TYR A 693 12.15 -23.81 -21.71
N PHE A 694 10.82 -23.78 -21.83
CA PHE A 694 9.95 -24.75 -21.18
C PHE A 694 9.57 -25.87 -22.13
N ILE A 695 9.40 -27.07 -21.59
CA ILE A 695 8.84 -28.22 -22.29
C ILE A 695 7.66 -28.78 -21.50
N GLU A 696 6.65 -29.24 -22.22
CA GLU A 696 5.63 -30.14 -21.71
C GLU A 696 6.23 -31.54 -21.59
N LEU A 697 6.08 -32.18 -20.43
CA LEU A 697 6.57 -33.52 -20.20
C LEU A 697 5.53 -34.54 -20.67
N PRO A 698 5.94 -35.57 -21.43
CA PRO A 698 5.03 -36.64 -21.82
C PRO A 698 4.57 -37.45 -20.59
N ALA A 699 3.48 -38.20 -20.77
CA ALA A 699 2.96 -39.11 -19.75
C ALA A 699 4.05 -40.12 -19.31
N TYR A 700 3.90 -40.68 -18.11
CA TYR A 700 4.82 -41.73 -17.67
C TYR A 700 4.71 -42.96 -18.57
N GLY A 701 5.84 -43.59 -18.89
CA GLY A 701 5.87 -44.84 -19.67
C GLY A 701 5.46 -44.71 -21.14
N VAL A 702 5.33 -43.50 -21.69
CA VAL A 702 5.13 -43.28 -23.14
C VAL A 702 6.29 -43.88 -23.94
N PHE A 703 7.49 -43.81 -23.38
CA PHE A 703 8.67 -44.49 -23.88
C PHE A 703 9.08 -45.55 -22.86
N SER A 704 9.15 -46.80 -23.30
CA SER A 704 9.60 -47.94 -22.49
C SER A 704 10.74 -48.68 -23.18
N ASP A 705 11.51 -49.45 -22.42
CA ASP A 705 12.68 -50.19 -22.93
C ASP A 705 12.31 -51.18 -24.06
N ASP A 706 11.08 -51.69 -24.08
CA ASP A 706 10.54 -52.54 -25.17
C ASP A 706 10.54 -51.84 -26.55
N SER A 707 10.63 -50.50 -26.58
CA SER A 707 10.66 -49.69 -27.81
C SER A 707 12.07 -49.42 -28.35
N VAL A 708 13.12 -49.89 -27.67
CA VAL A 708 14.52 -49.72 -28.06
C VAL A 708 14.98 -50.94 -28.87
N PRO A 709 15.62 -50.77 -30.05
CA PRO A 709 16.16 -51.90 -30.81
C PRO A 709 17.21 -52.65 -29.98
N THR A 710 16.86 -53.85 -29.51
CA THR A 710 17.79 -54.73 -28.79
C THR A 710 19.00 -55.07 -29.68
N ILE A 711 20.18 -54.54 -29.37
CA ILE A 711 21.42 -55.12 -29.88
C ILE A 711 21.65 -56.39 -29.05
N SER A 712 21.46 -57.55 -29.67
CA SER A 712 21.81 -58.82 -29.07
C SER A 712 23.32 -58.92 -28.88
N VAL A 713 23.83 -58.45 -27.75
CA VAL A 713 25.14 -58.90 -27.25
C VAL A 713 24.91 -60.28 -26.65
N ARG A 714 24.85 -61.30 -27.50
CA ARG A 714 24.99 -62.68 -27.05
C ARG A 714 26.39 -62.85 -26.46
N GLU A 715 26.41 -63.32 -25.22
CA GLU A 715 27.48 -64.16 -24.66
C GLU A 715 28.90 -63.57 -24.63
N ALA A 716 29.13 -62.58 -23.76
CA ALA A 716 30.45 -62.33 -23.18
C ALA A 716 30.28 -61.65 -21.81
N GLY A 717 30.24 -62.43 -20.73
CA GLY A 717 30.19 -61.83 -19.38
C GLY A 717 29.90 -62.77 -18.21
N ARG A 718 29.54 -64.03 -18.47
CA ARG A 718 29.18 -64.97 -17.38
C ARG A 718 30.30 -65.91 -16.91
N GLU A 719 31.56 -65.72 -17.33
CA GLU A 719 32.68 -66.59 -16.91
C GLU A 719 33.96 -65.90 -16.40
N GLN A 720 33.97 -64.60 -16.10
CA GLN A 720 35.18 -63.93 -15.58
C GLN A 720 35.02 -63.23 -14.23
N ALA A 721 34.19 -63.77 -13.34
CA ALA A 721 34.19 -63.40 -11.91
C ALA A 721 35.05 -64.34 -11.03
N GLY A 722 35.77 -65.31 -11.63
CA GLY A 722 36.48 -66.37 -10.90
C GLY A 722 38.02 -66.31 -10.87
N GLU A 723 38.69 -65.55 -11.75
CA GLU A 723 40.15 -65.70 -11.93
C GLU A 723 41.00 -64.42 -11.92
N ALA A 724 40.42 -63.24 -11.64
CA ALA A 724 41.21 -61.99 -11.52
C ALA A 724 41.75 -61.71 -10.09
N LEU A 725 41.63 -62.67 -9.15
CA LEU A 725 42.10 -62.53 -7.76
C LEU A 725 43.45 -63.24 -7.47
N LYS A 726 44.18 -63.65 -8.51
CA LYS A 726 45.45 -64.41 -8.36
C LYS A 726 46.65 -63.98 -9.22
N ALA A 727 46.58 -62.87 -9.95
CA ALA A 727 47.75 -62.35 -10.69
C ALA A 727 47.95 -60.87 -10.37
N GLY A 728 48.96 -60.57 -9.54
CA GLY A 728 49.27 -59.22 -9.06
C GLY A 728 50.09 -59.16 -7.78
N LEU A 729 50.41 -60.31 -7.16
CA LEU A 729 51.57 -60.46 -6.28
C LEU A 729 52.74 -60.92 -7.15
N ASP A 730 53.38 -59.96 -7.82
CA ASP A 730 54.82 -59.95 -8.11
C ASP A 730 55.13 -58.69 -8.94
N GLY A 731 55.87 -57.78 -8.32
CA GLY A 731 56.22 -56.49 -8.91
C GLY A 731 56.71 -55.52 -7.84
N SER A 732 57.94 -55.73 -7.38
CA SER A 732 58.70 -54.74 -6.63
C SER A 732 58.72 -53.40 -7.39
N ASN A 733 58.27 -52.32 -6.76
CA ASN A 733 58.94 -51.04 -6.96
C ASN A 733 58.74 -50.12 -5.76
N THR A 734 59.89 -49.76 -5.22
CA THR A 734 60.15 -48.73 -4.24
C THR A 734 59.74 -47.37 -4.79
N ASP A 735 58.77 -46.70 -4.17
CA ASP A 735 58.76 -45.25 -4.23
C ASP A 735 58.22 -44.62 -2.94
N SER A 736 59.04 -43.73 -2.39
CA SER A 736 59.04 -43.28 -1.01
C SER A 736 58.41 -41.89 -0.88
N THR A 737 57.09 -41.77 -1.07
CA THR A 737 56.41 -40.46 -0.91
C THR A 737 54.95 -40.58 -0.44
N VAL A 738 54.66 -41.33 0.63
CA VAL A 738 53.46 -41.10 1.45
C VAL A 738 53.74 -41.43 2.92
N ALA A 739 54.48 -40.55 3.61
CA ALA A 739 54.69 -40.65 5.06
C ALA A 739 54.48 -39.28 5.70
N GLY A 740 53.23 -38.97 6.01
CA GLY A 740 52.87 -37.82 6.80
C GLY A 740 51.39 -37.55 6.68
N ILE A 741 50.58 -38.16 7.55
CA ILE A 741 49.29 -37.67 8.10
C ILE A 741 48.67 -38.82 8.94
N ARG A 742 48.46 -38.55 10.23
CA ARG A 742 47.75 -39.32 11.30
C ARG A 742 48.64 -40.06 12.31
N GLN A 743 48.83 -39.39 13.46
CA GLN A 743 49.53 -39.88 14.66
C GLN A 743 48.56 -40.39 15.75
N ASP A 744 47.29 -40.67 15.44
CA ASP A 744 46.23 -40.74 16.46
C ASP A 744 45.68 -42.16 16.71
N LEU A 745 46.31 -43.20 16.17
CA LEU A 745 45.98 -44.60 16.48
C LEU A 745 47.28 -45.36 16.72
N GLY A 746 47.46 -45.85 17.95
CA GLY A 746 48.68 -46.46 18.44
C GLY A 746 49.32 -47.48 17.49
N TYR A 747 50.59 -47.22 17.17
CA TYR A 747 51.67 -48.14 16.81
C TYR A 747 51.30 -49.48 16.14
N VAL A 748 51.53 -49.61 14.82
CA VAL A 748 51.57 -50.89 14.10
C VAL A 748 53.04 -51.26 13.86
N GLY A 749 53.61 -52.11 14.73
CA GLY A 749 54.84 -52.81 14.39
C GLY A 749 54.55 -53.72 13.18
N LEU A 750 55.25 -53.49 12.07
CA LEU A 750 54.95 -54.10 10.76
C LEU A 750 55.22 -55.61 10.66
N THR A 751 55.89 -56.22 11.64
CA THR A 751 56.26 -57.64 11.60
C THR A 751 55.96 -58.38 12.90
N CYS A 752 55.38 -59.58 12.78
CA CYS A 752 55.08 -60.44 13.92
C CYS A 752 56.38 -60.86 14.62
N PRO A 753 56.52 -60.67 15.93
CA PRO A 753 57.77 -60.98 16.62
C PRO A 753 58.05 -62.48 16.81
N LYS A 754 57.08 -63.34 16.47
CA LYS A 754 57.22 -64.79 16.57
C LYS A 754 57.71 -65.42 15.27
N CYS A 755 57.30 -64.90 14.11
CA CYS A 755 57.70 -65.45 12.82
C CYS A 755 58.43 -64.45 11.91
N GLN A 756 58.56 -63.19 12.33
CA GLN A 756 59.20 -62.06 11.66
C GLN A 756 58.67 -61.67 10.27
N ILE A 757 57.70 -62.42 9.72
CA ILE A 757 57.23 -62.24 8.34
C ILE A 757 55.74 -61.89 8.29
N GLY A 758 54.94 -62.30 9.28
CA GLY A 758 53.49 -62.13 9.25
C GLY A 758 53.02 -60.78 9.78
N THR A 759 51.98 -60.22 9.17
CA THR A 759 51.26 -59.03 9.65
C THR A 759 50.36 -59.37 10.85
N LEU A 760 50.26 -58.42 11.79
CA LEU A 760 49.48 -58.56 13.02
C LEU A 760 48.11 -57.89 12.86
N ALA A 761 47.05 -58.61 13.18
CA ALA A 761 45.68 -58.10 13.22
C ALA A 761 45.17 -58.06 14.67
N LEU A 762 44.37 -57.06 15.02
CA LEU A 762 43.81 -56.93 16.37
C LEU A 762 42.81 -58.06 16.64
N ASP A 763 43.03 -58.80 17.72
CA ASP A 763 42.30 -60.01 18.10
C ASP A 763 41.52 -59.84 19.42
N GLY A 764 41.43 -58.60 19.89
CA GLY A 764 40.61 -58.21 21.04
C GLY A 764 41.41 -57.63 22.21
N LYS A 765 40.70 -57.30 23.28
CA LYS A 765 41.26 -56.64 24.47
C LYS A 765 40.94 -57.45 25.72
N SER A 766 41.95 -57.74 26.54
CA SER A 766 41.76 -58.47 27.81
C SER A 766 42.56 -57.79 28.93
N LYS A 767 41.90 -57.55 30.07
CA LYS A 767 42.45 -56.82 31.23
C LYS A 767 43.15 -55.51 30.85
N GLY A 768 42.55 -54.75 29.94
CA GLY A 768 43.06 -53.45 29.49
C GLY A 768 44.18 -53.49 28.45
N VAL A 769 44.71 -54.66 28.10
CA VAL A 769 45.80 -54.84 27.12
C VAL A 769 45.23 -55.34 25.79
N ASN A 770 45.65 -54.73 24.68
CA ASN A 770 45.30 -55.22 23.34
C ASN A 770 46.11 -56.46 22.97
N TYR A 771 45.47 -57.43 22.34
CA TYR A 771 46.10 -58.63 21.80
C TYR A 771 45.97 -58.66 20.28
N TYR A 772 47.01 -59.18 19.62
CA TYR A 772 47.11 -59.25 18.17
C TYR A 772 47.42 -60.68 17.76
N ILE A 773 46.77 -61.16 16.70
CA ILE A 773 47.04 -62.46 16.10
C ILE A 773 47.81 -62.27 14.79
N CYS A 774 48.77 -63.15 14.54
CA CYS A 774 49.53 -63.13 13.30
C CYS A 774 48.77 -63.87 12.18
N GLY A 775 48.57 -63.23 11.03
CA GLY A 775 47.91 -63.85 9.88
C GLY A 775 48.68 -64.99 9.20
N GLN A 776 49.95 -65.21 9.57
CA GLN A 776 50.79 -66.29 9.02
C GLN A 776 51.04 -67.44 9.99
N CYS A 777 51.38 -67.15 11.25
CA CYS A 777 51.66 -68.21 12.23
C CYS A 777 50.54 -68.44 13.25
N GLU A 778 49.45 -67.66 13.17
CA GLU A 778 48.26 -67.73 14.04
C GLU A 778 48.54 -67.57 15.55
N LYS A 779 49.76 -67.22 15.94
CA LYS A 779 50.13 -66.99 17.34
C LYS A 779 49.69 -65.60 17.79
N LYS A 780 49.16 -65.53 19.01
CA LYS A 780 48.75 -64.28 19.67
C LYS A 780 49.93 -63.63 20.40
N THR A 781 50.02 -62.30 20.33
CA THR A 781 51.00 -61.48 21.04
C THR A 781 50.30 -60.28 21.68
N SER A 782 50.69 -59.90 22.90
CA SER A 782 50.11 -58.74 23.58
C SER A 782 50.85 -57.44 23.21
N GLU A 783 50.14 -56.31 23.26
CA GLU A 783 50.69 -54.96 23.05
C GLU A 783 51.95 -54.68 23.89
N ASN A 784 51.98 -55.15 25.14
CA ASN A 784 53.14 -54.97 26.04
C ASN A 784 54.42 -55.68 25.55
N VAL A 785 54.29 -56.77 24.81
CA VAL A 785 55.43 -57.51 24.23
C VAL A 785 55.97 -56.77 23.01
N LEU A 786 55.09 -56.21 22.19
CA LEU A 786 55.47 -55.37 21.04
C LEU A 786 56.18 -54.08 21.50
N ARG A 787 55.72 -53.48 22.60
CA ARG A 787 56.38 -52.29 23.18
C ARG A 787 57.79 -52.59 23.72
N LYS A 788 58.03 -53.78 24.30
CA LYS A 788 59.35 -54.17 24.84
C LYS A 788 60.40 -54.50 23.78
N GLN A 789 60.01 -54.85 22.56
CA GLN A 789 60.98 -55.13 21.49
C GLN A 789 61.56 -53.87 20.84
N ASN A 790 60.83 -52.76 20.89
CA ASN A 790 61.32 -51.48 20.35
C ASN A 790 62.14 -50.67 21.36
N SER A 791 62.19 -51.06 22.64
CA SER A 791 63.08 -50.43 23.63
C SER A 791 64.53 -50.95 23.60
N HIS A 792 64.91 -51.70 22.56
CA HIS A 792 66.30 -52.13 22.29
C HIS A 792 66.83 -51.59 20.94
N ILE A 793 66.15 -50.58 20.38
CA ILE A 793 66.64 -49.78 19.26
C ILE A 793 66.67 -48.33 19.75
N ASP A 794 67.67 -48.04 20.57
CA ASP A 794 68.21 -46.69 20.83
C ASP A 794 69.73 -46.78 20.66
#